data_AF-A0A5N6E3W8-F1
#
_entry.id   AF-A0A5N6E3W8-F1
#
_cell.length_a   1.000
_cell.length_b   1.000
_cell.length_c   1.000
_cell.angle_alpha   90.00
_cell.angle_beta   90.00
_cell.angle_gamma   90.00
#
_symmetry.space_group_name_H-M   'P 1'
#
loop_
_entity.id
_entity.type
_entity.pdbx_description
1 polymer ?
#
loop_
_entity_poly.entity_id
_entity_poly.type
_entity_poly.pdbx_seq_one_letter_code
_entity_poly.pdbx_strand_id
1 'polypeptide(L)'
;MQSTQVCEFQTIIKNNPVLASTGCTPQFCQAGRLIHSDEPRVGESRPLEVVKQEALGFLWQLRQEGVYTEDQYTARHLEVLKALKESEVLEPMMVDGVKTVGKTATWTQTSEELLHGIRIAWKNSRKCIMRSHYKELDLCDLRHITTSVGMVKTVIEEAIKAFNQGQIRPTVFAFPPRSTSGTGPMFLSKQLLNFAGYQQDDGSILGDPSNVELTQDIIELGWAPPEPRSQWDLLPIVAMAENDAPAWADVPVELRDLVEIRHPRLETFQKLGLKWYQFPALSRLGFDIGGVQYTAAPFIGWYMDAEIGVRNLADSFRYNTLPDVAKALGFDIENYKKNPEYAEIEAMEDLPDYEQLVWLSRAQAELNYAVRWSFLQKGVSCIGTLAASSDWTRFDDEHASKHGYRLNSDPYWIAPPQGSIVPVWHRGGAPNYQPKPLIARHRLDPVKSWRRRRNVIKAPVTRLVKVGEDWVTKHITPVQNSSCIENGTKSLTNGVPTIPKKNVHIYYSSTGTSALKLAEKLRRRVKELSGGFQVDFNILNLLDLRKIKPSDPLLMVVSTTGDGRFPANGAEFEAAMNDRATECNGAHAVKYSIFGVGDSAYPTFNAASVKLHEFMKAAGGIPIAKGLTKGNTAVEALPMKAFNRWWSFVKDSLTGEGANEVATESTEDHCYEHHRMLAGFNTGRLLSKSPSETGEGRIVMITMDLGGMDYIEMSHLRLLPYNTPEQVSRALSALGVSNASQHVPFTDPMMPNLSYGEFFQHYVDLEGRFKDLAWLPEAFPAGDRWDTNGTVLEVLEHLPALQQITGDLRMKVCLDMPLLRPRSFSVASSARYVGTGIVEIMIRLHKGGRFSDKFLSAIAPGDSIRYAPVTIVPGQDLISSQKHLIAICTGTGFAPVRSLLQQKIQVLKEAKSQGKEFVFQSPPISIFVGFKTHDEALFEETLATAERYGLIDMLFRVPSNKQKKRVQHYVEDNKESVLTKIRDGSIYVCGAKAMVNDMAAKLSDMIGGDVRQSLGRRYVEEIF
;
A
#
# COMPACT_ATOMS: atom_id res chain seq x y z
N MET A 1 23.46 -3.67 -24.45
CA MET A 1 23.03 -2.49 -23.68
C MET A 1 24.14 -1.82 -22.87
N GLN A 2 25.19 -2.52 -22.40
CA GLN A 2 26.26 -1.89 -21.60
C GLN A 2 27.18 -0.92 -22.36
N SER A 3 27.42 -1.09 -23.68
CA SER A 3 28.36 -0.20 -24.41
C SER A 3 27.79 1.21 -24.69
N THR A 4 26.48 1.34 -24.94
CA THR A 4 25.84 2.63 -25.25
C THR A 4 25.67 3.51 -24.03
N GLN A 5 25.33 2.94 -22.86
CA GLN A 5 25.21 3.70 -21.60
C GLN A 5 26.56 4.20 -21.08
N VAL A 6 27.63 3.42 -21.24
CA VAL A 6 29.00 3.85 -20.87
C VAL A 6 29.45 5.02 -21.74
N CYS A 7 29.13 4.99 -23.04
CA CYS A 7 29.39 6.10 -23.97
C CYS A 7 28.61 7.37 -23.59
N GLU A 8 27.33 7.24 -23.24
CA GLU A 8 26.49 8.37 -22.80
C GLU A 8 27.04 9.00 -21.50
N PHE A 9 27.41 8.19 -20.51
CA PHE A 9 27.96 8.69 -19.24
C PHE A 9 29.29 9.44 -19.42
N GLN A 10 30.19 8.94 -20.26
CA GLN A 10 31.42 9.65 -20.60
C GLN A 10 31.14 10.99 -21.27
N THR A 11 30.11 11.05 -22.13
CA THR A 11 29.68 12.28 -22.79
C THR A 11 29.10 13.27 -21.77
N ILE A 12 28.32 12.80 -20.79
CA ILE A 12 27.81 13.62 -19.69
C ILE A 12 28.97 14.23 -18.90
N ILE A 13 29.96 13.44 -18.46
CA ILE A 13 31.10 13.97 -17.68
C ILE A 13 31.88 15.00 -18.48
N LYS A 14 32.12 14.74 -19.78
CA LYS A 14 32.87 15.65 -20.65
C LYS A 14 32.20 17.03 -20.77
N ASN A 15 30.86 17.06 -20.81
CA ASN A 15 30.10 18.30 -20.97
C ASN A 15 29.72 18.97 -19.64
N ASN A 16 29.93 18.30 -18.50
CA ASN A 16 29.57 18.81 -17.18
C ASN A 16 30.77 18.65 -16.23
N PRO A 17 31.68 19.64 -16.18
CA PRO A 17 32.95 19.51 -15.45
C PRO A 17 32.76 19.40 -13.93
N VAL A 18 31.60 19.85 -13.42
CA VAL A 18 31.25 19.75 -12.01
C VAL A 18 29.88 19.08 -11.86
N LEU A 19 29.89 17.90 -11.23
CA LEU A 19 28.71 17.13 -10.90
C LEU A 19 28.59 17.01 -9.38
N ALA A 20 27.37 17.16 -8.88
CA ALA A 20 27.02 16.95 -7.50
C ALA A 20 26.47 15.53 -7.27
N SER A 21 26.49 15.10 -6.00
CA SER A 21 26.02 13.76 -5.63
C SER A 21 24.54 13.57 -5.96
N THR A 22 24.20 12.41 -6.52
CA THR A 22 22.81 11.95 -6.64
C THR A 22 22.31 11.29 -5.36
N GLY A 23 23.18 11.05 -4.38
CA GLY A 23 22.90 10.25 -3.17
C GLY A 23 22.84 8.75 -3.44
N CYS A 24 22.83 8.28 -4.69
CA CYS A 24 22.90 6.86 -4.99
C CYS A 24 24.32 6.33 -4.76
N THR A 25 24.43 5.09 -4.31
CA THR A 25 25.69 4.34 -4.22
C THR A 25 25.64 3.13 -5.15
N PRO A 26 26.78 2.45 -5.43
CA PRO A 26 26.76 1.21 -6.21
C PRO A 26 25.86 0.11 -5.62
N GLN A 27 25.58 0.15 -4.31
CA GLN A 27 24.75 -0.82 -3.60
C GLN A 27 23.31 -0.37 -3.37
N PHE A 28 23.01 0.94 -3.51
CA PHE A 28 21.70 1.48 -3.13
C PHE A 28 21.24 2.65 -4.00
N CYS A 29 20.08 2.48 -4.64
CA CYS A 29 19.42 3.53 -5.41
C CYS A 29 18.51 4.37 -4.51
N GLN A 30 18.78 5.67 -4.41
CA GLN A 30 17.96 6.61 -3.64
C GLN A 30 16.89 7.34 -4.47
N ALA A 31 16.73 7.01 -5.75
CA ALA A 31 15.85 7.76 -6.66
C ALA A 31 14.38 7.84 -6.18
N GLY A 32 13.89 6.83 -5.46
CA GLY A 32 12.53 6.84 -4.90
C GLY A 32 12.36 7.68 -3.62
N ARG A 33 13.42 8.34 -3.11
CA ARG A 33 13.34 9.16 -1.89
C ARG A 33 12.98 10.61 -2.21
N LEU A 34 12.08 11.20 -1.42
CA LEU A 34 11.76 12.62 -1.52
C LEU A 34 12.95 13.54 -1.17
N ILE A 35 13.83 13.07 -0.29
CA ILE A 35 15.06 13.73 0.17
C ILE A 35 16.19 12.70 0.14
N HIS A 36 17.25 12.96 -0.63
CA HIS A 36 18.39 12.05 -0.73
C HIS A 36 19.39 12.38 0.39
N SER A 37 20.14 11.38 0.88
CA SER A 37 21.06 11.56 2.03
C SER A 37 22.09 12.66 1.79
N ASP A 38 22.71 12.66 0.61
CA ASP A 38 23.79 13.58 0.23
C ASP A 38 23.34 14.60 -0.83
N GLU A 39 22.04 14.98 -0.80
CA GLU A 39 21.52 16.03 -1.67
C GLU A 39 22.19 17.38 -1.34
N PRO A 40 22.80 18.07 -2.32
CA PRO A 40 23.44 19.37 -2.10
C PRO A 40 22.48 20.40 -1.50
N ARG A 41 22.99 21.24 -0.59
CA ARG A 41 22.20 22.29 0.09
C ARG A 41 22.88 23.65 0.00
N VAL A 42 22.07 24.70 -0.02
CA VAL A 42 22.55 26.08 0.16
C VAL A 42 22.57 26.46 1.64
N GLY A 43 23.52 27.30 2.03
CA GLY A 43 23.74 27.69 3.43
C GLY A 43 24.77 26.83 4.17
N GLU A 44 25.68 26.15 3.45
CA GLU A 44 26.74 25.30 4.01
C GLU A 44 28.13 25.82 3.69
N SER A 45 28.98 26.04 4.71
CA SER A 45 30.40 26.32 4.48
C SER A 45 31.07 25.13 3.80
N ARG A 46 31.81 25.42 2.73
CA ARG A 46 32.49 24.43 1.88
C ARG A 46 33.98 24.73 1.79
N PRO A 47 34.84 23.72 1.62
CA PRO A 47 36.27 23.93 1.42
C PRO A 47 36.55 24.87 0.25
N LEU A 48 37.58 25.70 0.39
CA LEU A 48 38.03 26.65 -0.63
C LEU A 48 38.20 25.99 -2.01
N GLU A 49 38.75 24.78 -2.05
CA GLU A 49 38.96 24.10 -3.34
C GLU A 49 37.66 23.69 -4.04
N VAL A 50 36.61 23.38 -3.29
CA VAL A 50 35.28 23.11 -3.86
C VAL A 50 34.69 24.39 -4.44
N VAL A 51 34.76 25.51 -3.70
CA VAL A 51 34.27 26.82 -4.17
C VAL A 51 35.03 27.26 -5.42
N LYS A 52 36.35 27.10 -5.42
CA LYS A 52 37.21 27.43 -6.55
C LYS A 52 36.91 26.56 -7.77
N GLN A 53 36.80 25.24 -7.60
CA GLN A 53 36.45 24.33 -8.69
C GLN A 53 35.09 24.69 -9.30
N GLU A 54 34.09 24.98 -8.49
CA GLU A 54 32.77 25.40 -8.96
C GLU A 54 32.81 26.75 -9.68
N ALA A 55 33.54 27.74 -9.15
CA ALA A 55 33.69 29.06 -9.78
C ALA A 55 34.32 28.95 -11.17
N LEU A 56 35.44 28.22 -11.28
CA LEU A 56 36.14 28.03 -12.55
C LEU A 56 35.33 27.17 -13.53
N GLY A 57 34.65 26.14 -13.04
CA GLY A 57 33.75 25.32 -13.85
C GLY A 57 32.60 26.13 -14.45
N PHE A 58 32.05 27.06 -13.68
CA PHE A 58 30.99 27.96 -14.17
C PHE A 58 31.51 28.94 -15.22
N LEU A 59 32.67 29.59 -14.99
CA LEU A 59 33.27 30.47 -16.00
C LEU A 59 33.62 29.73 -17.30
N TRP A 60 34.11 28.49 -17.18
CA TRP A 60 34.37 27.63 -18.34
C TRP A 60 33.07 27.35 -19.12
N GLN A 61 31.97 27.09 -18.43
CA GLN A 61 30.67 26.90 -19.06
C GLN A 61 30.21 28.16 -19.81
N LEU A 62 30.34 29.34 -19.19
CA LEU A 62 30.01 30.63 -19.84
C LEU A 62 30.78 30.84 -21.15
N ARG A 63 32.06 30.47 -21.18
CA ARG A 63 32.87 30.48 -22.40
C ARG A 63 32.34 29.49 -23.44
N GLN A 64 32.02 28.25 -23.07
CA GLN A 64 31.48 27.26 -24.02
C GLN A 64 30.13 27.69 -24.61
N GLU A 65 29.30 28.40 -23.84
CA GLU A 65 28.01 28.92 -24.30
C GLU A 65 28.14 30.27 -25.04
N GLY A 66 29.35 30.78 -25.23
CA GLY A 66 29.63 31.99 -26.01
C GLY A 66 29.32 33.30 -25.29
N VAL A 67 29.14 33.27 -23.96
CA VAL A 67 28.95 34.47 -23.12
C VAL A 67 30.25 35.27 -23.03
N TYR A 68 31.40 34.57 -22.97
CA TYR A 68 32.72 35.19 -22.98
C TYR A 68 33.55 34.77 -24.20
N THR A 69 34.27 35.74 -24.77
CA THR A 69 35.40 35.46 -25.66
C THR A 69 36.58 34.87 -24.87
N GLU A 70 37.57 34.32 -25.56
CA GLU A 70 38.79 33.76 -24.92
C GLU A 70 39.52 34.78 -24.02
N ASP A 71 39.65 36.01 -24.49
CA ASP A 71 40.34 37.08 -23.75
C ASP A 71 39.52 37.52 -22.53
N GLN A 72 38.20 37.67 -22.69
CA GLN A 72 37.29 38.01 -21.58
C GLN A 72 37.28 36.90 -20.53
N TYR A 73 37.20 35.64 -20.94
CA TYR A 73 37.26 34.49 -20.06
C TYR A 73 38.57 34.49 -19.26
N THR A 74 39.72 34.70 -19.92
CA THR A 74 41.02 34.71 -19.26
C THR A 74 41.15 35.84 -18.24
N ALA A 75 40.69 37.05 -18.59
CA ALA A 75 40.67 38.19 -17.68
C ALA A 75 39.76 37.95 -16.47
N ARG A 76 38.52 37.49 -16.71
CA ARG A 76 37.54 37.21 -15.65
C ARG A 76 38.00 36.06 -14.74
N HIS A 77 38.64 35.04 -15.31
CA HIS A 77 39.23 33.92 -14.56
C HIS A 77 40.28 34.39 -13.56
N LEU A 78 41.20 35.28 -13.97
CA LEU A 78 42.21 35.86 -13.07
C LEU A 78 41.58 36.74 -11.99
N GLU A 79 40.57 37.54 -12.34
CA GLU A 79 39.84 38.38 -11.39
C GLU A 79 39.15 37.54 -10.29
N VAL A 80 38.44 36.47 -10.69
CA VAL A 80 37.75 35.59 -9.74
C VAL A 80 38.73 34.86 -8.83
N LEU A 81 39.88 34.40 -9.34
CA LEU A 81 40.92 33.81 -8.51
C LEU A 81 41.48 34.80 -7.48
N LYS A 82 41.65 36.07 -7.87
CA LYS A 82 42.06 37.14 -6.95
C LYS A 82 41.00 37.38 -5.87
N ALA A 83 39.73 37.49 -6.25
CA ALA A 83 38.61 37.69 -5.31
C ALA A 83 38.46 36.55 -4.30
N LEU A 84 38.64 35.29 -4.74
CA LEU A 84 38.62 34.12 -3.85
C LEU A 84 39.77 34.15 -2.83
N LYS A 85 40.95 34.62 -3.24
CA LYS A 85 42.10 34.78 -2.34
C LYS A 85 41.86 35.89 -1.31
N GLU A 86 41.23 37.00 -1.73
CA GLU A 86 40.97 38.16 -0.88
C GLU A 86 39.82 37.94 0.12
N SER A 87 38.89 37.04 -0.18
CA SER A 87 37.73 36.73 0.69
C SER A 87 37.91 35.46 1.54
N GLU A 88 39.13 34.92 1.60
CA GLU A 88 39.44 33.71 2.33
C GLU A 88 39.24 33.88 3.85
N VAL A 89 38.44 33.00 4.45
CA VAL A 89 38.18 32.98 5.91
C VAL A 89 38.18 31.55 6.45
N LEU A 90 38.38 31.41 7.77
CA LEU A 90 38.27 30.12 8.47
C LEU A 90 36.86 29.93 9.02
N GLU A 91 36.21 28.83 8.63
CA GLU A 91 34.84 28.52 9.04
C GLU A 91 34.69 27.07 9.49
N PRO A 92 33.80 26.79 10.47
CA PRO A 92 33.36 25.44 10.74
C PRO A 92 32.61 24.86 9.54
N MET A 93 32.99 23.66 9.11
CA MET A 93 32.38 22.95 7.99
C MET A 93 32.30 21.44 8.24
N MET A 94 31.52 20.74 7.42
CA MET A 94 31.47 19.28 7.43
C MET A 94 32.27 18.78 6.23
N VAL A 95 33.29 17.96 6.48
CA VAL A 95 34.10 17.30 5.44
C VAL A 95 34.05 15.80 5.73
N ASP A 96 33.56 15.02 4.76
CA ASP A 96 33.40 13.56 4.87
C ASP A 96 32.67 13.10 6.15
N GLY A 97 31.64 13.86 6.55
CA GLY A 97 30.85 13.56 7.74
C GLY A 97 31.49 13.98 9.08
N VAL A 98 32.67 14.60 9.06
CA VAL A 98 33.37 15.10 10.24
C VAL A 98 33.31 16.62 10.31
N LYS A 99 33.01 17.16 11.48
CA LYS A 99 33.03 18.61 11.72
C LYS A 99 34.48 19.09 11.87
N THR A 100 34.92 19.96 10.98
CA THR A 100 36.29 20.50 10.95
C THR A 100 36.26 22.02 10.80
N VAL A 101 37.40 22.69 11.00
CA VAL A 101 37.59 24.10 10.65
C VAL A 101 38.48 24.15 9.42
N GLY A 102 38.03 24.82 8.38
CA GLY A 102 38.73 24.89 7.09
C GLY A 102 38.62 26.26 6.45
N LYS A 103 39.43 26.49 5.41
CA LYS A 103 39.38 27.71 4.60
C LYS A 103 38.18 27.66 3.65
N THR A 104 37.45 28.76 3.54
CA THR A 104 36.38 28.99 2.57
C THR A 104 36.50 30.40 1.99
N ALA A 105 35.80 30.69 0.89
CA ALA A 105 35.84 31.99 0.22
C ALA A 105 34.54 32.24 -0.55
N THR A 106 34.41 33.42 -1.13
CA THR A 106 33.31 33.78 -2.03
C THR A 106 33.80 34.70 -3.15
N TRP A 107 32.95 34.96 -4.13
CA TRP A 107 33.21 35.95 -5.17
C TRP A 107 31.89 36.56 -5.64
N THR A 108 31.96 37.64 -6.40
CA THR A 108 30.76 38.36 -6.86
C THR A 108 30.55 38.19 -8.35
N GLN A 109 29.37 37.68 -8.70
CA GLN A 109 28.93 37.56 -10.08
C GLN A 109 28.45 38.90 -10.65
N THR A 110 28.60 39.12 -11.94
CA THR A 110 27.88 40.19 -12.65
C THR A 110 26.40 39.83 -12.76
N SER A 111 25.53 40.80 -13.07
CA SER A 111 24.09 40.51 -13.29
C SER A 111 23.87 39.61 -14.50
N GLU A 112 24.72 39.70 -15.53
CA GLU A 112 24.68 38.81 -16.70
C GLU A 112 25.08 37.37 -16.34
N GLU A 113 26.17 37.21 -15.57
CA GLU A 113 26.60 35.90 -15.05
C GLU A 113 25.49 35.28 -14.18
N LEU A 114 24.86 36.08 -13.30
CA LEU A 114 23.78 35.60 -12.44
C LEU A 114 22.55 35.17 -13.25
N LEU A 115 22.11 35.98 -14.23
CA LEU A 115 20.99 35.65 -15.11
C LEU A 115 21.25 34.34 -15.86
N HIS A 116 22.45 34.18 -16.42
CA HIS A 116 22.81 32.96 -17.12
C HIS A 116 22.88 31.76 -16.17
N GLY A 117 23.44 31.96 -14.97
CA GLY A 117 23.51 30.95 -13.92
C GLY A 117 22.15 30.44 -13.44
N ILE A 118 21.17 31.32 -13.21
CA ILE A 118 19.81 30.90 -12.81
C ILE A 118 19.10 30.13 -13.93
N ARG A 119 19.31 30.52 -15.19
CA ARG A 119 18.74 29.84 -16.37
C ARG A 119 19.28 28.43 -16.51
N ILE A 120 20.60 28.25 -16.41
CA ILE A 120 21.21 26.92 -16.43
C ILE A 120 20.77 26.11 -15.21
N ALA A 121 20.72 26.70 -14.01
CA ALA A 121 20.27 26.00 -12.81
C ALA A 121 18.83 25.47 -12.95
N TRP A 122 17.95 26.21 -13.61
CA TRP A 122 16.59 25.74 -13.91
C TRP A 122 16.58 24.64 -14.98
N LYS A 123 17.34 24.78 -16.07
CA LYS A 123 17.55 23.71 -17.07
C LYS A 123 18.05 22.41 -16.43
N ASN A 124 18.96 22.54 -15.46
CA ASN A 124 19.55 21.44 -14.70
C ASN A 124 18.63 20.90 -13.59
N SER A 125 17.45 21.49 -13.38
CA SER A 125 16.52 21.07 -12.35
C SER A 125 15.81 19.76 -12.74
N ARG A 126 16.39 18.64 -12.30
CA ARG A 126 15.90 17.28 -12.57
C ARG A 126 14.48 16.98 -12.06
N LYS A 127 13.89 17.85 -11.24
CA LYS A 127 12.54 17.71 -10.68
C LYS A 127 11.52 18.63 -11.36
N CYS A 128 11.94 19.48 -12.31
CA CYS A 128 11.05 20.45 -12.92
C CYS A 128 10.64 20.03 -14.34
N ILE A 129 9.35 19.78 -14.52
CA ILE A 129 8.75 19.49 -15.83
C ILE A 129 8.76 20.71 -16.76
N MET A 130 8.72 21.93 -16.20
CA MET A 130 8.64 23.20 -16.96
C MET A 130 9.99 23.74 -17.43
N ARG A 131 11.08 22.99 -17.25
CA ARG A 131 12.45 23.45 -17.54
C ARG A 131 12.75 23.71 -19.02
N SER A 132 11.86 23.31 -19.93
CA SER A 132 11.92 23.70 -21.35
C SER A 132 11.89 25.22 -21.53
N HIS A 133 11.26 25.94 -20.60
CA HIS A 133 11.14 27.40 -20.61
C HIS A 133 12.32 28.14 -19.97
N TYR A 134 13.44 27.46 -19.69
CA TYR A 134 14.55 28.06 -18.94
C TYR A 134 15.09 29.37 -19.54
N LYS A 135 14.98 29.57 -20.86
CA LYS A 135 15.42 30.81 -21.53
C LYS A 135 14.50 32.01 -21.28
N GLU A 136 13.25 31.76 -20.91
CA GLU A 136 12.25 32.78 -20.61
C GLU A 136 12.39 33.32 -19.18
N LEU A 137 13.27 32.72 -18.36
CA LEU A 137 13.49 33.14 -16.99
C LEU A 137 14.18 34.50 -16.93
N ASP A 138 13.56 35.45 -16.25
CA ASP A 138 14.13 36.77 -15.97
C ASP A 138 14.77 36.85 -14.59
N LEU A 139 15.69 37.79 -14.45
CA LEU A 139 16.36 38.13 -13.19
C LEU A 139 15.87 39.50 -12.72
N CYS A 140 15.31 39.54 -11.51
CA CYS A 140 15.19 40.76 -10.72
C CYS A 140 16.34 40.79 -9.71
N ASP A 141 17.37 41.59 -10.00
CA ASP A 141 18.60 41.65 -9.21
C ASP A 141 18.44 42.55 -7.97
N LEU A 142 18.16 41.92 -6.83
CA LEU A 142 17.90 42.56 -5.55
C LEU A 142 19.07 42.39 -4.56
N ARG A 143 20.28 42.11 -5.06
CA ARG A 143 21.48 41.88 -4.22
C ARG A 143 21.93 43.09 -3.40
N HIS A 144 21.36 44.26 -3.68
CA HIS A 144 21.59 45.48 -2.92
C HIS A 144 20.66 45.62 -1.69
N ILE A 145 19.62 44.77 -1.57
CA ILE A 145 18.64 44.82 -0.48
C ILE A 145 19.11 43.96 0.70
N THR A 146 19.50 44.61 1.80
CA THR A 146 20.17 43.95 2.94
C THR A 146 19.36 43.94 4.25
N THR A 147 18.13 44.46 4.25
CA THR A 147 17.25 44.51 5.44
C THR A 147 16.01 43.65 5.25
N SER A 148 15.46 43.08 6.33
CA SER A 148 14.24 42.26 6.27
C SER A 148 13.05 43.05 5.75
N VAL A 149 12.92 44.31 6.17
CA VAL A 149 11.87 45.24 5.70
C VAL A 149 12.00 45.46 4.19
N GLY A 150 13.21 45.73 3.70
CA GLY A 150 13.49 45.88 2.27
C GLY A 150 13.13 44.62 1.50
N MET A 151 13.49 43.44 2.01
CA MET A 151 13.15 42.17 1.36
C MET A 151 11.65 41.98 1.18
N VAL A 152 10.85 42.19 2.24
CA VAL A 152 9.38 42.04 2.17
C VAL A 152 8.77 43.06 1.21
N LYS A 153 9.15 44.34 1.35
CA LYS A 153 8.63 45.41 0.48
C LYS A 153 8.90 45.09 -0.98
N THR A 154 10.17 44.88 -1.33
CA THR A 154 10.59 44.78 -2.73
C THR A 154 10.10 43.47 -3.36
N VAL A 155 10.09 42.34 -2.64
CA VAL A 155 9.57 41.09 -3.23
C VAL A 155 8.08 41.21 -3.55
N ILE A 156 7.30 41.94 -2.75
CA ILE A 156 5.87 42.15 -3.01
C ILE A 156 5.68 43.00 -4.27
N GLU A 157 6.37 44.13 -4.35
CA GLU A 157 6.28 45.05 -5.49
C GLU A 157 6.69 44.38 -6.80
N GLU A 158 7.79 43.62 -6.77
CA GLU A 158 8.30 42.91 -7.95
C GLU A 158 7.48 41.66 -8.29
N ALA A 159 6.90 40.95 -7.30
CA ALA A 159 5.99 39.85 -7.56
C ALA A 159 4.69 40.31 -8.23
N ILE A 160 4.16 41.49 -7.89
CA ILE A 160 3.01 42.09 -8.58
C ILE A 160 3.34 42.33 -10.07
N LYS A 161 4.53 42.89 -10.35
CA LYS A 161 5.00 43.13 -11.74
C LYS A 161 5.17 41.82 -12.51
N ALA A 162 5.81 40.81 -11.92
CA ALA A 162 6.05 39.52 -12.56
C ALA A 162 4.76 38.70 -12.76
N PHE A 163 3.80 38.81 -11.84
CA PHE A 163 2.47 38.22 -11.98
C PHE A 163 1.72 38.78 -13.20
N ASN A 164 1.91 40.07 -13.50
CA ASN A 164 1.49 40.71 -14.75
C ASN A 164 0.01 40.39 -15.11
N GLN A 165 -0.89 40.57 -14.14
CA GLN A 165 -2.34 40.35 -14.28
C GLN A 165 -2.70 38.95 -14.83
N GLY A 166 -1.95 37.93 -14.43
CA GLY A 166 -2.17 36.54 -14.86
C GLY A 166 -1.31 36.10 -16.04
N GLN A 167 -0.71 37.02 -16.79
CA GLN A 167 0.25 36.72 -17.87
C GLN A 167 1.67 36.64 -17.32
N ILE A 168 1.88 35.63 -16.47
CA ILE A 168 3.07 35.49 -15.61
C ILE A 168 4.35 35.47 -16.44
N ARG A 169 5.31 36.31 -16.06
CA ARG A 169 6.70 36.25 -16.52
C ARG A 169 7.52 35.49 -15.48
N PRO A 170 8.14 34.35 -15.83
CA PRO A 170 8.99 33.62 -14.90
C PRO A 170 10.14 34.51 -14.44
N THR A 171 10.29 34.70 -13.14
CA THR A 171 11.30 35.64 -12.61
C THR A 171 11.90 35.10 -11.31
N VAL A 172 13.21 35.26 -11.16
CA VAL A 172 13.91 35.05 -9.89
C VAL A 172 14.20 36.39 -9.24
N PHE A 173 13.77 36.55 -7.98
CA PHE A 173 14.07 37.72 -7.16
C PHE A 173 15.32 37.46 -6.32
N ALA A 174 16.51 37.75 -6.87
CA ALA A 174 17.77 37.36 -6.24
C ALA A 174 18.21 38.38 -5.18
N PHE A 175 18.05 38.03 -3.90
CA PHE A 175 18.58 38.80 -2.77
C PHE A 175 20.09 38.52 -2.58
N PRO A 176 20.79 39.24 -1.67
CA PRO A 176 22.22 39.01 -1.46
C PRO A 176 22.53 37.51 -1.23
N PRO A 177 23.63 36.99 -1.80
CA PRO A 177 24.08 35.66 -1.43
C PRO A 177 24.47 35.65 0.05
N ARG A 178 24.56 34.46 0.65
CA ARG A 178 25.08 34.37 2.01
C ARG A 178 26.49 34.95 2.10
N SER A 179 26.82 35.53 3.26
CA SER A 179 28.22 35.85 3.55
C SER A 179 29.01 34.56 3.81
N THR A 180 30.33 34.65 3.77
CA THR A 180 31.24 33.50 4.00
C THR A 180 31.00 32.85 5.36
N SER A 181 30.76 33.66 6.39
CA SER A 181 30.49 33.24 7.78
C SER A 181 29.01 33.22 8.18
N GLY A 182 28.11 33.57 7.26
CA GLY A 182 26.70 33.78 7.54
C GLY A 182 25.77 32.67 7.06
N THR A 183 24.52 32.74 7.52
CA THR A 183 23.46 31.78 7.15
C THR A 183 22.76 32.13 5.84
N GLY A 184 22.96 33.34 5.33
CA GLY A 184 22.21 33.97 4.25
C GLY A 184 20.85 34.52 4.66
N PRO A 185 20.26 35.39 3.81
CA PRO A 185 18.86 35.81 3.92
C PRO A 185 17.91 34.64 3.65
N MET A 186 16.68 34.68 4.20
CA MET A 186 15.70 33.59 4.11
C MET A 186 14.25 34.10 4.09
N PHE A 187 13.36 33.30 3.50
CA PHE A 187 11.91 33.41 3.66
C PHE A 187 11.39 32.26 4.53
N LEU A 188 10.44 32.52 5.42
CA LEU A 188 9.93 31.49 6.35
C LEU A 188 8.99 30.49 5.65
N SER A 189 8.10 31.01 4.81
CA SER A 189 7.12 30.23 4.06
C SER A 189 7.77 29.53 2.88
N LYS A 190 7.30 28.32 2.54
CA LYS A 190 7.81 27.51 1.41
C LYS A 190 7.56 28.17 0.05
N GLN A 191 6.48 28.94 -0.02
CA GLN A 191 6.11 29.77 -1.15
C GLN A 191 5.82 31.19 -0.67
N LEU A 192 5.78 32.19 -1.56
CA LEU A 192 5.34 33.53 -1.17
C LEU A 192 3.85 33.54 -0.77
N LEU A 193 3.01 32.82 -1.50
CA LEU A 193 1.59 32.64 -1.18
C LEU A 193 1.37 31.25 -0.58
N ASN A 194 0.76 31.18 0.60
CA ASN A 194 0.35 29.93 1.24
C ASN A 194 -0.96 30.16 1.98
N PHE A 195 -1.79 29.12 2.06
CA PHE A 195 -2.92 29.10 2.99
C PHE A 195 -2.46 28.72 4.39
N ALA A 196 -3.10 29.30 5.39
CA ALA A 196 -2.95 28.93 6.79
C ALA A 196 -3.56 27.55 7.07
N GLY A 197 -3.16 26.93 8.18
CA GLY A 197 -3.73 25.70 8.70
C GLY A 197 -3.97 25.81 10.20
N TYR A 198 -5.20 25.57 10.64
CA TYR A 198 -5.62 25.72 12.03
C TYR A 198 -6.14 24.40 12.58
N GLN A 199 -5.44 23.84 13.57
CA GLN A 199 -5.94 22.70 14.32
C GLN A 199 -7.10 23.15 15.22
N GLN A 200 -8.21 22.44 15.15
CA GLN A 200 -9.43 22.66 15.93
C GLN A 200 -9.42 21.82 17.22
N ASP A 201 -10.33 22.13 18.16
CA ASP A 201 -10.43 21.43 19.45
C ASP A 201 -10.80 19.95 19.33
N ASP A 202 -11.57 19.58 18.30
CA ASP A 202 -11.94 18.20 17.96
C ASP A 202 -10.82 17.42 17.24
N GLY A 203 -9.68 18.09 16.98
CA GLY A 203 -8.54 17.52 16.27
C GLY A 203 -8.61 17.58 14.74
N SER A 204 -9.70 18.13 14.18
CA SER A 204 -9.78 18.45 12.75
C SER A 204 -8.86 19.62 12.39
N ILE A 205 -8.63 19.84 11.10
CA ILE A 205 -7.81 20.94 10.61
C ILE A 205 -8.63 21.77 9.61
N LEU A 206 -8.72 23.07 9.86
CA LEU A 206 -9.26 24.06 8.93
C LEU A 206 -8.12 24.66 8.09
N GLY A 207 -8.28 24.70 6.77
CA GLY A 207 -7.24 25.18 5.84
C GLY A 207 -6.26 24.10 5.43
N ASP A 208 -4.99 24.44 5.25
CA ASP A 208 -3.96 23.52 4.73
C ASP A 208 -3.21 22.78 5.85
N PRO A 209 -3.38 21.46 6.01
CA PRO A 209 -2.69 20.68 7.05
C PRO A 209 -1.18 20.75 6.99
N SER A 210 -0.60 20.98 5.81
CA SER A 210 0.85 21.03 5.64
C SER A 210 1.51 22.29 6.22
N ASN A 211 0.69 23.27 6.62
CA ASN A 211 1.11 24.58 7.11
C ASN A 211 0.71 24.85 8.58
N VAL A 212 0.19 23.87 9.32
CA VAL A 212 -0.21 24.08 10.74
C VAL A 212 0.95 24.59 11.60
N GLU A 213 2.10 23.92 11.55
CA GLU A 213 3.29 24.35 12.33
C GLU A 213 3.76 25.76 11.91
N LEU A 214 3.81 26.03 10.60
CA LEU A 214 4.20 27.33 10.06
C LEU A 214 3.21 28.44 10.45
N THR A 215 1.91 28.15 10.44
CA THR A 215 0.85 29.08 10.84
C THR A 215 1.04 29.49 12.29
N GLN A 216 1.30 28.52 13.18
CA GLN A 216 1.58 28.79 14.58
C GLN A 216 2.86 29.61 14.77
N ASP A 217 3.94 29.27 14.04
CA ASP A 217 5.20 30.02 14.09
C ASP A 217 5.00 31.49 13.65
N ILE A 218 4.13 31.76 12.68
CA ILE A 218 3.81 33.10 12.20
C ILE A 218 2.90 33.86 13.20
N ILE A 219 1.96 33.17 13.85
CA ILE A 219 1.16 33.74 14.96
C ILE A 219 2.08 34.16 16.12
N GLU A 220 3.10 33.35 16.45
CA GLU A 220 4.12 33.70 17.46
C GLU A 220 4.94 34.95 17.10
N LEU A 221 5.09 35.27 15.80
CA LEU A 221 5.68 36.52 15.32
C LEU A 221 4.73 37.72 15.43
N GLY A 222 3.51 37.51 15.91
CA GLY A 222 2.48 38.52 16.17
C GLY A 222 1.53 38.76 15.00
N TRP A 223 1.43 37.82 14.06
CA TRP A 223 0.33 37.82 13.09
C TRP A 223 -0.98 37.44 13.78
N ALA A 224 -2.02 38.22 13.54
CA ALA A 224 -3.38 37.92 13.99
C ALA A 224 -4.16 37.32 12.81
N PRO A 225 -4.61 36.05 12.89
CA PRO A 225 -5.45 35.45 11.86
C PRO A 225 -6.74 36.24 11.62
N PRO A 226 -7.32 36.19 10.40
CA PRO A 226 -8.63 36.77 10.13
C PRO A 226 -9.73 36.18 11.04
N GLU A 227 -10.74 37.00 11.38
CA GLU A 227 -11.93 36.57 12.12
C GLU A 227 -13.20 36.93 11.32
N PRO A 228 -14.07 35.95 10.97
CA PRO A 228 -13.90 34.52 11.23
C PRO A 228 -12.79 33.89 10.37
N ARG A 229 -12.11 32.90 10.93
CA ARG A 229 -11.10 32.11 10.20
C ARG A 229 -11.74 31.34 9.05
N SER A 230 -11.00 31.19 7.96
CA SER A 230 -11.44 30.41 6.80
C SER A 230 -10.36 29.44 6.34
N GLN A 231 -10.77 28.42 5.58
CA GLN A 231 -9.84 27.49 4.92
C GLN A 231 -8.97 28.15 3.83
N TRP A 232 -9.29 29.39 3.43
CA TRP A 232 -8.61 30.11 2.35
C TRP A 232 -7.82 31.34 2.85
N ASP A 233 -7.55 31.41 4.15
CA ASP A 233 -6.76 32.51 4.73
C ASP A 233 -5.31 32.46 4.25
N LEU A 234 -4.84 33.53 3.62
CA LEU A 234 -3.45 33.63 3.17
C LEU A 234 -2.53 34.01 4.33
N LEU A 235 -1.44 33.25 4.49
CA LEU A 235 -0.35 33.60 5.40
C LEU A 235 0.39 34.86 4.92
N PRO A 236 0.89 35.71 5.83
CA PRO A 236 1.70 36.86 5.47
C PRO A 236 3.03 36.43 4.85
N ILE A 237 3.60 37.31 4.02
CA ILE A 237 4.94 37.14 3.46
C ILE A 237 5.95 37.53 4.53
N VAL A 238 6.77 36.58 4.96
CA VAL A 238 7.76 36.78 6.04
C VAL A 238 9.17 36.52 5.52
N ALA A 239 10.04 37.52 5.67
CA ALA A 239 11.44 37.47 5.27
C ALA A 239 12.37 37.85 6.42
N MET A 240 13.60 37.36 6.36
CA MET A 240 14.64 37.61 7.36
C MET A 240 15.98 37.76 6.63
N ALA A 241 16.55 38.97 6.64
CA ALA A 241 17.91 39.19 6.18
C ALA A 241 18.92 38.52 7.15
N GLU A 242 20.15 38.28 6.69
CA GLU A 242 21.11 37.42 7.40
C GLU A 242 21.40 37.84 8.84
N ASN A 243 21.42 39.14 9.13
CA ASN A 243 21.73 39.68 10.46
C ASN A 243 20.62 40.58 11.02
N ASP A 244 19.38 40.35 10.59
CA ASP A 244 18.24 41.20 10.93
C ASP A 244 17.08 40.36 11.51
N ALA A 245 16.16 41.02 12.22
CA ALA A 245 14.96 40.38 12.73
C ALA A 245 13.95 40.15 11.60
N PRO A 246 13.06 39.14 11.70
CA PRO A 246 12.02 38.93 10.72
C PRO A 246 11.15 40.17 10.51
N ALA A 247 10.83 40.44 9.26
CA ALA A 247 9.79 41.39 8.88
C ALA A 247 8.69 40.66 8.11
N TRP A 248 7.46 41.16 8.20
CA TRP A 248 6.33 40.57 7.50
C TRP A 248 5.30 41.59 7.03
N ALA A 249 4.56 41.23 5.99
CA ALA A 249 3.40 41.97 5.50
C ALA A 249 2.27 41.01 5.14
N ASP A 250 1.03 41.42 5.36
CA ASP A 250 -0.14 40.70 4.83
C ASP A 250 -0.09 40.70 3.29
N VAL A 251 -0.62 39.65 2.66
CA VAL A 251 -0.69 39.59 1.19
C VAL A 251 -1.53 40.77 0.68
N PRO A 252 -0.99 41.60 -0.22
CA PRO A 252 -1.68 42.82 -0.66
C PRO A 252 -2.85 42.49 -1.59
N VAL A 253 -3.78 43.43 -1.77
CA VAL A 253 -5.04 43.18 -2.50
C VAL A 253 -4.82 42.71 -3.94
N GLU A 254 -3.75 43.18 -4.57
CA GLU A 254 -3.33 42.85 -5.93
C GLU A 254 -2.98 41.36 -6.10
N LEU A 255 -2.56 40.68 -5.02
CA LEU A 255 -2.17 39.27 -5.01
C LEU A 255 -3.14 38.39 -4.21
N ARG A 256 -4.12 38.99 -3.52
CA ARG A 256 -5.04 38.31 -2.61
C ARG A 256 -6.19 37.60 -3.33
N ASP A 257 -6.50 38.02 -4.55
CA ASP A 257 -7.56 37.41 -5.35
C ASP A 257 -7.27 35.92 -5.61
N LEU A 258 -8.32 35.10 -5.52
CA LEU A 258 -8.24 33.65 -5.64
C LEU A 258 -8.99 33.18 -6.89
N VAL A 259 -8.48 32.13 -7.52
CA VAL A 259 -9.19 31.42 -8.58
C VAL A 259 -10.25 30.53 -7.92
N GLU A 260 -11.52 30.81 -8.17
CA GLU A 260 -12.60 29.91 -7.76
C GLU A 260 -12.65 28.70 -8.70
N ILE A 261 -12.55 27.50 -8.13
CA ILE A 261 -12.52 26.26 -8.89
C ILE A 261 -13.95 25.83 -9.17
N ARG A 262 -14.36 25.96 -10.44
CA ARG A 262 -15.70 25.71 -10.95
C ARG A 262 -15.63 24.65 -12.06
N HIS A 263 -16.72 23.89 -12.20
CA HIS A 263 -16.84 22.88 -13.24
C HIS A 263 -17.84 23.33 -14.32
N PRO A 264 -17.49 23.28 -15.62
CA PRO A 264 -18.34 23.84 -16.67
C PRO A 264 -19.65 23.08 -16.92
N ARG A 265 -19.75 21.83 -16.45
CA ARG A 265 -20.89 20.94 -16.73
C ARG A 265 -21.65 20.44 -15.50
N LEU A 266 -21.19 20.79 -14.29
CA LEU A 266 -21.72 20.21 -13.05
C LEU A 266 -22.00 21.33 -12.06
N GLU A 267 -23.28 21.72 -11.92
CA GLU A 267 -23.72 22.79 -11.01
C GLU A 267 -23.55 22.45 -9.53
N THR A 268 -23.56 21.16 -9.19
CA THR A 268 -23.30 20.64 -7.84
C THR A 268 -21.87 20.92 -7.40
N PHE A 269 -20.92 21.03 -8.34
CA PHE A 269 -19.51 21.22 -8.05
C PHE A 269 -19.23 22.59 -7.42
N GLN A 270 -19.95 23.64 -7.83
CA GLN A 270 -19.76 25.00 -7.33
C GLN A 270 -20.03 25.09 -5.82
N LYS A 271 -20.90 24.23 -5.28
CA LYS A 271 -21.22 24.18 -3.84
C LYS A 271 -20.03 23.78 -2.97
N LEU A 272 -18.99 23.16 -3.54
CA LEU A 272 -17.77 22.78 -2.82
C LEU A 272 -16.95 24.01 -2.40
N GLY A 273 -17.15 25.17 -3.03
CA GLY A 273 -16.48 26.42 -2.62
C GLY A 273 -14.95 26.38 -2.71
N LEU A 274 -14.40 25.52 -3.58
CA LEU A 274 -12.96 25.30 -3.73
C LEU A 274 -12.29 26.52 -4.37
N LYS A 275 -11.13 26.91 -3.84
CA LYS A 275 -10.34 28.05 -4.33
C LYS A 275 -8.86 27.71 -4.37
N TRP A 276 -8.09 28.44 -5.17
CA TRP A 276 -6.64 28.39 -5.12
C TRP A 276 -6.02 29.75 -5.45
N TYR A 277 -4.83 30.05 -4.94
CA TYR A 277 -4.12 31.29 -5.29
C TYR A 277 -3.49 31.19 -6.69
N GLN A 278 -3.18 32.34 -7.28
CA GLN A 278 -3.05 32.49 -8.73
C GLN A 278 -1.72 31.97 -9.32
N PHE A 279 -0.66 31.86 -8.52
CA PHE A 279 0.65 31.42 -9.01
C PHE A 279 1.50 30.75 -7.92
N PRO A 280 2.36 29.80 -8.29
CA PRO A 280 3.41 29.32 -7.41
C PRO A 280 4.60 30.30 -7.40
N ALA A 281 5.09 30.60 -6.20
CA ALA A 281 6.34 31.33 -6.03
C ALA A 281 7.22 30.67 -4.97
N LEU A 282 8.14 29.80 -5.38
CA LEU A 282 8.97 28.99 -4.48
C LEU A 282 9.99 29.86 -3.76
N SER A 283 10.01 29.85 -2.42
CA SER A 283 10.85 30.76 -1.60
C SER A 283 11.77 30.04 -0.61
N ARG A 284 11.71 28.70 -0.53
CA ARG A 284 12.60 27.85 0.30
C ARG A 284 13.53 26.95 -0.51
N LEU A 285 13.77 27.36 -1.75
CA LEU A 285 14.84 26.86 -2.59
C LEU A 285 15.82 28.01 -2.82
N GLY A 286 17.09 27.66 -2.97
CA GLY A 286 18.14 28.60 -3.33
C GLY A 286 18.95 28.12 -4.52
N PHE A 287 19.83 28.99 -4.98
CA PHE A 287 20.68 28.73 -6.14
C PHE A 287 22.13 28.59 -5.69
N ASP A 288 22.82 27.61 -6.25
CA ASP A 288 24.26 27.45 -6.11
C ASP A 288 24.91 27.59 -7.49
N ILE A 289 25.56 28.73 -7.69
CA ILE A 289 26.07 29.17 -8.99
C ILE A 289 27.55 29.48 -8.80
N GLY A 290 28.41 28.64 -9.36
CA GLY A 290 29.86 28.82 -9.28
C GLY A 290 30.41 28.94 -7.85
N GLY A 291 29.86 28.20 -6.89
CA GLY A 291 30.27 28.27 -5.49
C GLY A 291 29.53 29.33 -4.66
N VAL A 292 28.91 30.33 -5.30
CA VAL A 292 28.12 31.39 -4.64
C VAL A 292 26.71 30.87 -4.34
N GLN A 293 26.30 30.99 -3.07
CA GLN A 293 25.03 30.43 -2.60
C GLN A 293 24.00 31.52 -2.31
N TYR A 294 22.94 31.56 -3.11
CA TYR A 294 21.79 32.43 -2.96
C TYR A 294 20.69 31.72 -2.16
N THR A 295 20.61 31.99 -0.86
CA THR A 295 19.65 31.35 0.06
C THR A 295 18.29 32.05 0.08
N ALA A 296 18.16 33.25 -0.49
CA ALA A 296 16.87 33.88 -0.75
C ALA A 296 16.81 34.32 -2.20
N ALA A 297 16.21 33.47 -3.03
CA ALA A 297 15.99 33.77 -4.43
C ALA A 297 14.61 33.24 -4.84
N PRO A 298 13.50 33.84 -4.34
CA PRO A 298 12.18 33.36 -4.67
C PRO A 298 11.97 33.35 -6.18
N PHE A 299 11.37 32.28 -6.67
CA PHE A 299 11.13 32.05 -8.09
C PHE A 299 9.63 31.98 -8.34
N ILE A 300 9.10 32.91 -9.14
CA ILE A 300 7.72 32.89 -9.60
C ILE A 300 7.63 32.17 -10.95
N GLY A 301 6.66 31.29 -11.09
CA GLY A 301 6.28 30.63 -12.33
C GLY A 301 4.76 30.50 -12.42
N TRP A 302 4.28 29.59 -13.25
CA TRP A 302 2.86 29.26 -13.34
C TRP A 302 2.61 27.80 -12.97
N TYR A 303 1.36 27.49 -12.61
CA TYR A 303 0.98 26.14 -12.22
C TYR A 303 0.89 25.19 -13.40
N MET A 304 1.19 23.91 -13.14
CA MET A 304 0.57 22.79 -13.83
C MET A 304 -0.71 22.39 -13.08
N ASP A 305 -1.80 22.15 -13.82
CA ASP A 305 -3.11 21.79 -13.26
C ASP A 305 -3.06 20.67 -12.19
N ALA A 306 -2.24 19.63 -12.40
CA ALA A 306 -2.09 18.51 -11.45
C ALA A 306 -1.55 18.93 -10.08
N GLU A 307 -0.75 19.99 -9.99
CA GLU A 307 -0.24 20.50 -8.71
C GLU A 307 -1.41 20.87 -7.79
N ILE A 308 -2.49 21.42 -8.37
CA ILE A 308 -3.68 21.82 -7.63
C ILE A 308 -4.68 20.66 -7.57
N GLY A 309 -5.11 20.15 -8.72
CA GLY A 309 -6.24 19.21 -8.83
C GLY A 309 -5.93 17.78 -8.40
N VAL A 310 -4.66 17.37 -8.42
CA VAL A 310 -4.24 16.02 -8.02
C VAL A 310 -3.48 16.00 -6.70
N ARG A 311 -2.70 17.05 -6.40
CA ARG A 311 -1.92 17.11 -5.15
C ARG A 311 -2.58 17.96 -4.09
N ASN A 312 -2.69 19.27 -4.30
CA ASN A 312 -3.10 20.18 -3.23
C ASN A 312 -4.53 19.95 -2.75
N LEU A 313 -5.49 19.84 -3.67
CA LEU A 313 -6.90 19.63 -3.33
C LEU A 313 -7.20 18.16 -3.04
N ALA A 314 -6.56 17.23 -3.74
CA ALA A 314 -6.93 15.82 -3.70
C ALA A 314 -6.14 14.92 -2.73
N ASP A 315 -4.88 15.22 -2.37
CA ASP A 315 -4.11 14.38 -1.44
C ASP A 315 -4.84 14.30 -0.08
N SER A 316 -4.93 13.08 0.48
CA SER A 316 -5.63 12.82 1.75
C SER A 316 -5.01 13.50 2.97
N PHE A 317 -3.72 13.86 2.88
CA PHE A 317 -2.98 14.61 3.89
C PHE A 317 -2.92 16.12 3.59
N ARG A 318 -3.69 16.60 2.61
CA ARG A 318 -3.89 18.01 2.26
C ARG A 318 -5.37 18.37 2.45
N TYR A 319 -6.04 18.90 1.42
CA TYR A 319 -7.46 19.26 1.53
C TYR A 319 -8.42 18.05 1.40
N ASN A 320 -7.94 16.90 0.90
CA ASN A 320 -8.70 15.65 0.82
C ASN A 320 -10.11 15.81 0.20
N THR A 321 -10.25 16.56 -0.89
CA THR A 321 -11.58 16.92 -1.43
C THR A 321 -12.21 15.83 -2.30
N LEU A 322 -11.50 14.76 -2.64
CA LEU A 322 -12.00 13.73 -3.57
C LEU A 322 -13.33 13.09 -3.15
N PRO A 323 -13.57 12.74 -1.86
CA PRO A 323 -14.85 12.20 -1.44
C PRO A 323 -16.02 13.17 -1.71
N ASP A 324 -15.82 14.47 -1.49
CA ASP A 324 -16.87 15.47 -1.72
C ASP A 324 -17.06 15.79 -3.21
N VAL A 325 -15.98 15.76 -4.00
CA VAL A 325 -16.08 15.81 -5.46
C VAL A 325 -16.85 14.60 -5.99
N ALA A 326 -16.62 13.39 -5.45
CA ALA A 326 -17.39 12.22 -5.85
C ALA A 326 -18.88 12.37 -5.53
N LYS A 327 -19.24 12.90 -4.35
CA LYS A 327 -20.64 13.25 -4.03
C LYS A 327 -21.22 14.25 -5.02
N ALA A 328 -20.46 15.28 -5.38
CA ALA A 328 -20.89 16.25 -6.39
C ALA A 328 -21.09 15.61 -7.78
N LEU A 329 -20.38 14.53 -8.10
CA LEU A 329 -20.53 13.72 -9.30
C LEU A 329 -21.71 12.73 -9.26
N GLY A 330 -22.44 12.68 -8.14
CA GLY A 330 -23.60 11.81 -7.96
C GLY A 330 -23.32 10.54 -7.15
N PHE A 331 -22.18 10.44 -6.45
CA PHE A 331 -21.99 9.39 -5.47
C PHE A 331 -22.99 9.57 -4.31
N ASP A 332 -23.78 8.53 -4.06
CA ASP A 332 -24.76 8.49 -2.99
C ASP A 332 -24.66 7.15 -2.25
N ILE A 333 -24.20 7.21 -1.00
CA ILE A 333 -24.01 6.04 -0.14
C ILE A 333 -25.35 5.33 0.15
N GLU A 334 -26.46 6.07 0.21
CA GLU A 334 -27.77 5.50 0.51
C GLU A 334 -28.30 4.67 -0.66
N ASN A 335 -27.91 4.99 -1.90
CA ASN A 335 -28.19 4.14 -3.05
C ASN A 335 -27.39 2.84 -3.03
N TYR A 336 -26.14 2.87 -2.60
CA TYR A 336 -25.35 1.65 -2.43
C TYR A 336 -25.94 0.74 -1.35
N LYS A 337 -26.34 1.28 -0.20
CA LYS A 337 -26.97 0.53 0.91
C LYS A 337 -28.24 -0.24 0.52
N LYS A 338 -28.91 0.13 -0.59
CA LYS A 338 -30.07 -0.62 -1.11
C LYS A 338 -29.69 -2.00 -1.64
N ASN A 339 -28.44 -2.20 -2.06
CA ASN A 339 -27.92 -3.52 -2.38
C ASN A 339 -27.65 -4.26 -1.05
N PRO A 340 -28.23 -5.46 -0.83
CA PRO A 340 -27.97 -6.27 0.37
C PRO A 340 -26.48 -6.53 0.66
N GLU A 341 -25.65 -6.54 -0.39
CA GLU A 341 -24.19 -6.66 -0.27
C GLU A 341 -23.55 -5.48 0.48
N TYR A 342 -24.13 -4.29 0.34
CA TYR A 342 -23.59 -3.04 0.88
C TYR A 342 -24.45 -2.43 1.98
N ALA A 343 -25.42 -3.18 2.54
CA ALA A 343 -26.37 -2.64 3.52
C ALA A 343 -25.69 -2.03 4.77
N GLU A 344 -24.47 -2.45 5.09
CA GLU A 344 -23.73 -2.03 6.29
C GLU A 344 -22.59 -1.03 6.04
N ILE A 345 -22.42 -0.54 4.81
CA ILE A 345 -21.40 0.49 4.55
C ILE A 345 -21.85 1.84 5.11
N GLU A 346 -20.94 2.60 5.72
CA GLU A 346 -21.21 3.93 6.29
C GLU A 346 -20.59 5.04 5.44
N ALA A 347 -19.51 4.74 4.71
CA ALA A 347 -18.78 5.70 3.90
C ALA A 347 -18.20 5.07 2.61
N MET A 348 -17.75 5.90 1.67
CA MET A 348 -17.13 5.46 0.41
C MET A 348 -15.95 4.50 0.64
N GLU A 349 -15.14 4.77 1.64
CA GLU A 349 -13.97 3.96 2.04
C GLU A 349 -14.33 2.55 2.55
N ASP A 350 -15.60 2.28 2.82
CA ASP A 350 -16.14 0.97 3.20
C ASP A 350 -16.43 0.11 1.97
N LEU A 351 -16.54 0.71 0.78
CA LEU A 351 -16.79 0.00 -0.47
C LEU A 351 -15.61 -0.93 -0.82
N PRO A 352 -15.84 -1.96 -1.66
CA PRO A 352 -14.75 -2.71 -2.28
C PRO A 352 -13.74 -1.78 -2.98
N ASP A 353 -12.47 -2.21 -3.10
CA ASP A 353 -11.41 -1.35 -3.62
C ASP A 353 -11.65 -0.85 -5.05
N TYR A 354 -12.26 -1.67 -5.89
CA TYR A 354 -12.56 -1.37 -7.28
C TYR A 354 -13.68 -0.32 -7.39
N GLU A 355 -14.68 -0.37 -6.50
CA GLU A 355 -15.73 0.65 -6.40
C GLU A 355 -15.15 1.99 -5.94
N GLN A 356 -14.28 1.97 -4.92
CA GLN A 356 -13.55 3.17 -4.49
C GLN A 356 -12.72 3.75 -5.63
N LEU A 357 -11.97 2.91 -6.34
CA LEU A 357 -11.11 3.30 -7.45
C LEU A 357 -11.93 4.02 -8.53
N VAL A 358 -13.08 3.47 -8.93
CA VAL A 358 -13.95 4.09 -9.94
C VAL A 358 -14.34 5.52 -9.54
N TRP A 359 -14.82 5.71 -8.31
CA TRP A 359 -15.25 7.03 -7.86
C TRP A 359 -14.08 8.01 -7.67
N LEU A 360 -13.00 7.57 -7.02
CA LEU A 360 -11.86 8.43 -6.74
C LEU A 360 -11.11 8.81 -8.02
N SER A 361 -10.94 7.88 -8.98
CA SER A 361 -10.33 8.19 -10.27
C SER A 361 -11.18 9.16 -11.09
N ARG A 362 -12.51 8.97 -11.10
CA ARG A 362 -13.43 9.91 -11.78
C ARG A 362 -13.41 11.29 -11.11
N ALA A 363 -13.49 11.34 -9.78
CA ALA A 363 -13.43 12.57 -9.01
C ALA A 363 -12.13 13.35 -9.26
N GLN A 364 -10.99 12.65 -9.27
CA GLN A 364 -9.70 13.28 -9.52
C GLN A 364 -9.62 13.84 -10.95
N ALA A 365 -10.10 13.11 -11.96
CA ALA A 365 -10.12 13.58 -13.34
C ALA A 365 -10.96 14.85 -13.51
N GLU A 366 -12.17 14.87 -12.94
CA GLU A 366 -13.10 16.02 -13.03
C GLU A 366 -12.60 17.21 -12.21
N LEU A 367 -11.97 16.98 -11.04
CA LEU A 367 -11.33 18.03 -10.26
C LEU A 367 -10.16 18.67 -11.01
N ASN A 368 -9.30 17.87 -11.65
CA ASN A 368 -8.20 18.39 -12.45
C ASN A 368 -8.71 19.18 -13.68
N TYR A 369 -9.79 18.71 -14.31
CA TYR A 369 -10.45 19.43 -15.39
C TYR A 369 -11.05 20.77 -14.92
N ALA A 370 -11.73 20.78 -13.76
CA ALA A 370 -12.29 21.99 -13.15
C ALA A 370 -11.19 23.03 -12.86
N VAL A 371 -10.05 22.60 -12.31
CA VAL A 371 -8.88 23.47 -12.08
C VAL A 371 -8.43 24.10 -13.39
N ARG A 372 -8.15 23.28 -14.42
CA ARG A 372 -7.65 23.77 -15.70
C ARG A 372 -8.61 24.77 -16.34
N TRP A 373 -9.91 24.46 -16.32
CA TRP A 373 -10.95 25.31 -16.87
C TRP A 373 -11.03 26.65 -16.11
N SER A 374 -11.00 26.62 -14.78
CA SER A 374 -11.15 27.80 -13.94
C SER A 374 -10.00 28.80 -14.11
N PHE A 375 -8.76 28.31 -14.16
CA PHE A 375 -7.60 29.15 -14.45
C PHE A 375 -7.69 29.79 -15.84
N LEU A 376 -8.14 29.02 -16.84
CA LEU A 376 -8.34 29.54 -18.19
C LEU A 376 -9.40 30.65 -18.21
N GLN A 377 -10.54 30.47 -17.53
CA GLN A 377 -11.59 31.49 -17.46
C GLN A 377 -11.15 32.74 -16.70
N LYS A 378 -10.30 32.59 -15.67
CA LYS A 378 -9.75 33.71 -14.92
C LYS A 378 -8.70 34.49 -15.73
N GLY A 379 -8.16 33.92 -16.82
CA GLY A 379 -7.09 34.54 -17.61
C GLY A 379 -5.70 34.41 -16.98
N VAL A 380 -5.51 33.45 -16.07
CA VAL A 380 -4.26 33.22 -15.35
C VAL A 380 -3.50 32.05 -15.97
N SER A 381 -2.20 32.23 -16.21
CA SER A 381 -1.32 31.20 -16.74
C SER A 381 -1.37 29.92 -15.89
N CYS A 382 -1.73 28.82 -16.53
CA CYS A 382 -1.69 27.47 -16.00
C CYS A 382 -1.52 26.53 -17.18
N ILE A 383 -0.58 25.59 -17.12
CA ILE A 383 -0.37 24.61 -18.18
C ILE A 383 -1.13 23.31 -17.85
N GLY A 384 -1.61 22.63 -18.89
CA GLY A 384 -2.20 21.29 -18.73
C GLY A 384 -1.11 20.23 -18.64
N THR A 385 -1.35 19.22 -17.81
CA THR A 385 -0.42 18.10 -17.57
C THR A 385 0.12 17.45 -18.86
N LEU A 386 -0.77 17.19 -19.84
CA LEU A 386 -0.39 16.54 -21.10
C LEU A 386 0.56 17.42 -21.93
N ALA A 387 0.29 18.73 -21.97
CA ALA A 387 1.12 19.68 -22.70
C ALA A 387 2.51 19.80 -22.06
N ALA A 388 2.57 20.02 -20.74
CA ALA A 388 3.83 20.09 -19.99
C ALA A 388 4.69 18.82 -20.19
N SER A 389 4.04 17.65 -20.17
CA SER A 389 4.72 16.37 -20.40
C SER A 389 5.27 16.24 -21.82
N SER A 390 4.51 16.71 -22.81
CA SER A 390 4.92 16.67 -24.23
C SER A 390 6.06 17.64 -24.51
N ASP A 391 5.98 18.86 -23.95
CA ASP A 391 7.02 19.90 -24.09
C ASP A 391 8.34 19.45 -23.47
N TRP A 392 8.31 18.87 -22.27
CA TRP A 392 9.50 18.31 -21.64
C TRP A 392 10.12 17.20 -22.49
N THR A 393 9.29 16.31 -23.01
CA THR A 393 9.73 15.14 -23.80
C THR A 393 10.42 15.58 -25.09
N ARG A 394 9.83 16.55 -25.81
CA ARG A 394 10.44 17.15 -27.00
C ARG A 394 11.76 17.84 -26.66
N PHE A 395 11.80 18.59 -25.56
CA PHE A 395 13.01 19.28 -25.12
C PHE A 395 14.17 18.31 -24.81
N ASP A 396 13.88 17.17 -24.19
CA ASP A 396 14.87 16.11 -23.95
C ASP A 396 15.33 15.44 -25.26
N ASP A 397 14.42 15.17 -26.21
CA ASP A 397 14.77 14.63 -27.53
C ASP A 397 15.67 15.57 -28.34
N GLU A 398 15.35 16.86 -28.36
CA GLU A 398 16.18 17.90 -29.00
C GLU A 398 17.56 17.99 -28.35
N HIS A 399 17.62 17.94 -27.02
CA HIS A 399 18.89 17.95 -26.29
C HIS A 399 19.74 16.73 -26.64
N ALA A 400 19.15 15.54 -26.63
CA ALA A 400 19.82 14.29 -26.97
C ALA A 400 20.32 14.27 -28.42
N SER A 401 19.51 14.75 -29.37
CA SER A 401 19.91 14.85 -30.77
C SER A 401 21.09 15.81 -30.97
N LYS A 402 21.11 16.93 -30.24
CA LYS A 402 22.15 17.95 -30.38
C LYS A 402 23.46 17.62 -29.67
N HIS A 403 23.41 17.01 -28.48
CA HIS A 403 24.59 16.83 -27.62
C HIS A 403 25.03 15.37 -27.48
N GLY A 404 24.23 14.41 -27.97
CA GLY A 404 24.54 12.99 -27.91
C GLY A 404 24.24 12.31 -26.56
N TYR A 405 23.60 13.00 -25.62
CA TYR A 405 23.17 12.46 -24.33
C TYR A 405 21.88 13.13 -23.84
N ARG A 406 21.12 12.42 -23.00
CA ARG A 406 19.82 12.87 -22.45
C ARG A 406 20.00 13.86 -21.29
N LEU A 407 18.98 14.70 -21.07
CA LEU A 407 18.96 15.59 -19.91
C LEU A 407 18.82 14.77 -18.61
N ASN A 408 19.34 15.34 -17.52
CA ASN A 408 19.15 14.74 -16.20
C ASN A 408 17.67 14.71 -15.81
N SER A 409 17.19 13.63 -15.21
CA SER A 409 15.78 13.52 -14.81
C SER A 409 15.60 12.72 -13.52
N ASP A 410 14.63 13.14 -12.72
CA ASP A 410 14.08 12.36 -11.62
C ASP A 410 12.67 11.91 -12.03
N PRO A 411 12.50 10.63 -12.45
CA PRO A 411 11.23 10.18 -13.02
C PRO A 411 10.08 10.21 -12.00
N TYR A 412 10.37 10.12 -10.69
CA TYR A 412 9.35 10.20 -9.64
C TYR A 412 8.78 11.61 -9.45
N TRP A 413 9.48 12.63 -9.95
CA TRP A 413 9.04 14.04 -9.87
C TRP A 413 8.54 14.57 -11.20
N ILE A 414 9.20 14.23 -12.30
CA ILE A 414 8.83 14.74 -13.62
C ILE A 414 7.56 14.08 -14.13
N ALA A 415 7.32 12.80 -13.82
CA ALA A 415 6.08 12.15 -14.20
C ALA A 415 4.91 12.69 -13.36
N PRO A 416 3.93 13.36 -13.97
CA PRO A 416 2.74 13.79 -13.26
C PRO A 416 2.00 12.58 -12.65
N PRO A 417 1.30 12.76 -11.53
CA PRO A 417 0.62 11.68 -10.78
C PRO A 417 -0.55 11.01 -11.53
N GLN A 418 -0.79 11.34 -12.79
CA GLN A 418 -1.81 10.71 -13.64
C GLN A 418 -1.34 9.45 -14.38
N GLY A 419 -0.09 9.01 -14.17
CA GLY A 419 0.39 7.70 -14.63
C GLY A 419 0.67 7.63 -16.14
N SER A 420 0.42 6.47 -16.76
CA SER A 420 0.90 6.14 -18.11
C SER A 420 0.24 6.90 -19.27
N ILE A 421 -0.77 7.73 -19.00
CA ILE A 421 -1.42 8.56 -20.03
C ILE A 421 -0.54 9.75 -20.45
N VAL A 422 0.46 10.12 -19.65
CA VAL A 422 1.38 11.23 -19.94
C VAL A 422 2.63 10.70 -20.67
N PRO A 423 3.11 11.34 -21.75
CA PRO A 423 4.25 10.84 -22.52
C PRO A 423 5.52 10.60 -21.71
N VAL A 424 5.79 11.46 -20.72
CA VAL A 424 7.02 11.40 -19.91
C VAL A 424 7.07 10.16 -19.00
N TRP A 425 5.94 9.51 -18.71
CA TRP A 425 5.90 8.25 -17.96
C TRP A 425 6.75 7.16 -18.62
N HIS A 426 6.77 7.15 -19.96
CA HIS A 426 7.50 6.15 -20.75
C HIS A 426 8.99 6.48 -20.91
N ARG A 427 9.49 7.51 -20.20
CA ARG A 427 10.90 7.95 -20.22
C ARG A 427 11.71 7.43 -19.03
N GLY A 428 11.25 6.39 -18.34
CA GLY A 428 11.86 5.81 -17.12
C GLY A 428 13.32 5.32 -17.22
N GLY A 429 13.94 5.37 -18.41
CA GLY A 429 15.37 5.10 -18.62
C GLY A 429 16.27 6.33 -18.72
N ALA A 430 15.75 7.55 -18.54
CA ALA A 430 16.54 8.77 -18.63
C ALA A 430 17.57 8.88 -17.48
N PRO A 431 18.79 9.36 -17.75
CA PRO A 431 19.87 9.38 -16.77
C PRO A 431 19.58 10.36 -15.64
N ASN A 432 19.96 10.00 -14.42
CA ASN A 432 19.85 10.87 -13.24
C ASN A 432 21.26 11.30 -12.82
N TYR A 433 21.60 12.56 -13.09
CA TYR A 433 22.85 13.23 -12.70
C TYR A 433 22.57 14.67 -12.26
N GLN A 434 23.51 15.34 -11.59
CA GLN A 434 23.30 16.68 -11.04
C GLN A 434 24.42 17.65 -11.44
N PRO A 435 24.33 18.30 -12.60
CA PRO A 435 25.29 19.33 -13.00
C PRO A 435 25.11 20.61 -12.18
N LYS A 436 26.20 21.35 -11.99
CA LYS A 436 26.20 22.73 -11.46
C LYS A 436 26.22 23.73 -12.63
N PRO A 437 25.62 24.93 -12.50
CA PRO A 437 24.79 25.44 -11.40
C PRO A 437 23.52 24.62 -11.14
N LEU A 438 23.00 24.67 -9.90
CA LEU A 438 21.78 23.94 -9.54
C LEU A 438 20.91 24.68 -8.50
N ILE A 439 19.63 24.29 -8.47
CA ILE A 439 18.66 24.69 -7.45
C ILE A 439 18.70 23.67 -6.30
N ALA A 440 18.88 24.14 -5.07
CA ALA A 440 19.04 23.30 -3.89
C ALA A 440 18.16 23.73 -2.73
N ARG A 441 17.88 22.79 -1.83
CA ARG A 441 17.18 23.06 -0.57
C ARG A 441 18.11 23.77 0.40
N HIS A 442 17.52 24.45 1.38
CA HIS A 442 18.29 25.11 2.42
C HIS A 442 18.82 24.07 3.43
N ARG A 443 20.04 24.31 3.90
CA ARG A 443 20.60 23.57 5.03
C ARG A 443 19.88 23.87 6.33
N LEU A 444 19.55 25.14 6.53
CA LEU A 444 18.99 25.67 7.74
C LEU A 444 17.49 25.93 7.56
N ASP A 445 16.72 25.61 8.60
CA ASP A 445 15.32 25.98 8.67
C ASP A 445 15.20 27.44 9.16
N PRO A 446 14.50 28.33 8.45
CA PRO A 446 14.39 29.75 8.80
C PRO A 446 13.82 30.00 10.19
N VAL A 447 12.81 29.24 10.62
CA VAL A 447 12.19 29.40 11.95
C VAL A 447 13.17 28.98 13.03
N LYS A 448 13.83 27.83 12.88
CA LYS A 448 14.88 27.39 13.81
C LYS A 448 16.06 28.36 13.85
N SER A 449 16.45 28.92 12.71
CA SER A 449 17.49 29.94 12.61
C SER A 449 17.09 31.23 13.33
N TRP A 450 15.83 31.65 13.23
CA TRP A 450 15.33 32.80 13.98
C TRP A 450 15.32 32.52 15.49
N ARG A 451 14.74 31.39 15.93
CA ARG A 451 14.69 31.01 17.35
C ARG A 451 16.06 30.99 18.02
N ARG A 452 17.12 30.56 17.32
CA ARG A 452 18.50 30.57 17.82
C ARG A 452 19.10 31.97 17.93
N ARG A 453 18.69 32.89 17.06
CA ARG A 453 19.28 34.24 16.95
C ARG A 453 18.48 35.32 17.68
N ARG A 454 17.23 35.07 18.06
CA ARG A 454 16.33 36.06 18.69
C ARG A 454 16.88 36.73 19.95
N ASN A 455 17.78 36.05 20.68
CA ASN A 455 18.41 36.59 21.89
C ASN A 455 19.65 37.45 21.57
N VAL A 456 20.22 37.32 20.38
CA VAL A 456 21.44 38.02 19.94
C VAL A 456 21.08 39.23 19.07
N ILE A 457 20.06 39.09 18.22
CA ILE A 457 19.55 40.16 17.36
C ILE A 457 18.69 41.10 18.20
N LYS A 458 19.14 42.35 18.35
CA LYS A 458 18.42 43.39 19.11
C LYS A 458 17.30 44.08 18.32
N ALA A 459 17.26 43.91 17.00
CA ALA A 459 16.23 44.48 16.15
C ALA A 459 14.85 43.86 16.46
N PRO A 460 13.76 44.64 16.53
CA PRO A 460 12.43 44.12 16.76
C PRO A 460 11.83 43.48 15.49
N VAL A 461 10.98 42.47 15.70
CA VAL A 461 10.11 41.95 14.62
C VAL A 461 9.23 43.09 14.11
N THR A 462 9.15 43.25 12.79
CA THR A 462 8.51 44.41 12.17
C THR A 462 7.41 43.99 11.21
N ARG A 463 6.21 44.55 11.39
CA ARG A 463 5.11 44.44 10.43
C ARG A 463 5.12 45.63 9.48
N LEU A 464 4.95 45.38 8.20
CA LEU A 464 4.73 46.40 7.19
C LEU A 464 3.23 46.47 6.87
N VAL A 465 2.69 47.68 6.79
CA VAL A 465 1.31 47.96 6.38
C VAL A 465 1.35 48.96 5.24
N LYS A 466 0.70 48.62 4.12
CA LYS A 466 0.56 49.52 2.98
C LYS A 466 -0.56 50.53 3.28
N VAL A 467 -0.25 51.83 3.28
CA VAL A 467 -1.19 52.94 3.51
C VAL A 467 -1.11 53.86 2.30
N GLY A 468 -2.10 53.80 1.41
CA GLY A 468 -1.99 54.41 0.08
C GLY A 468 -0.93 53.69 -0.75
N GLU A 469 0.02 54.44 -1.31
CA GLU A 469 1.17 53.89 -2.05
C GLU A 469 2.41 53.64 -1.16
N ASP A 470 2.41 54.13 0.08
CA ASP A 470 3.55 54.05 0.99
C ASP A 470 3.49 52.86 1.94
N TRP A 471 4.66 52.35 2.32
CA TRP A 471 4.82 51.31 3.33
C TRP A 471 5.15 51.92 4.68
N VAL A 472 4.29 51.66 5.67
CA VAL A 472 4.48 52.09 7.06
C VAL A 472 4.90 50.90 7.90
N THR A 473 5.94 51.06 8.72
CA THR A 473 6.41 50.03 9.63
C THR A 473 5.74 50.14 11.01
N LYS A 474 5.40 49.00 11.60
CA LYS A 474 4.91 48.86 12.97
C LYS A 474 5.74 47.81 13.68
N HIS A 475 6.42 48.21 14.75
CA HIS A 475 7.14 47.27 15.60
C HIS A 475 6.15 46.45 16.41
N ILE A 476 6.34 45.14 16.43
CA ILE A 476 5.49 44.21 17.16
C ILE A 476 6.28 43.68 18.35
N THR A 477 5.68 43.77 19.53
CA THR A 477 6.13 43.01 20.69
C THR A 477 5.61 41.58 20.53
N PRO A 478 6.48 40.57 20.38
CA PRO A 478 6.04 39.19 20.26
C PRO A 478 5.18 38.81 21.47
N VAL A 479 4.15 37.99 21.25
CA VAL A 479 3.32 37.48 22.36
C VAL A 479 4.22 36.64 23.27
N GLN A 480 4.43 37.10 24.51
CA GLN A 480 5.18 36.34 25.52
C GLN A 480 4.33 35.15 25.99
N ASN A 481 4.34 34.05 25.25
CA ASN A 481 3.94 32.77 25.80
C ASN A 481 5.13 32.19 26.58
N SER A 482 5.03 32.28 27.90
CA SER A 482 5.96 31.74 28.88
C SER A 482 6.00 30.21 28.83
N SER A 483 6.98 29.64 28.12
CA SER A 483 7.75 28.45 28.53
C SER A 483 8.81 28.13 27.47
N CYS A 484 10.06 28.46 27.75
CA CYS A 484 11.20 27.94 27.02
C CYS A 484 11.34 26.44 27.34
N ILE A 485 11.20 25.57 26.34
CA ILE A 485 11.62 24.16 26.43
C ILE A 485 12.89 24.02 25.60
N GLU A 486 14.03 23.99 26.28
CA GLU A 486 15.27 23.48 25.72
C GLU A 486 15.25 21.95 25.75
N ASN A 487 15.75 21.36 24.66
CA ASN A 487 15.91 19.93 24.37
C ASN A 487 14.68 19.13 23.94
N GLY A 488 14.90 18.39 22.85
CA GLY A 488 13.87 17.70 22.10
C GLY A 488 13.23 16.55 22.87
N THR A 489 11.97 16.72 23.22
CA THR A 489 10.93 15.69 23.23
C THR A 489 9.60 16.44 23.29
N LYS A 490 8.75 16.30 22.27
CA LYS A 490 7.44 16.96 22.22
C LYS A 490 6.55 16.36 23.32
N SER A 491 6.32 17.10 24.41
CA SER A 491 5.06 17.09 25.16
C SER A 491 5.03 18.23 26.19
N LEU A 492 3.82 18.82 26.33
CA LEU A 492 3.22 19.53 27.47
C LEU A 492 2.73 20.94 27.11
N THR A 493 1.46 20.98 26.68
CA THR A 493 0.58 22.14 26.78
C THR A 493 0.16 22.34 28.24
N ASN A 494 0.39 23.51 28.81
CA ASN A 494 -0.12 23.86 30.14
C ASN A 494 -1.57 24.38 30.07
N GLY A 495 -2.44 23.80 30.90
CA GLY A 495 -3.29 24.60 31.80
C GLY A 495 -4.67 25.06 31.32
N VAL A 496 -5.46 24.19 30.69
CA VAL A 496 -6.94 24.24 30.80
C VAL A 496 -7.35 23.00 31.58
N PRO A 497 -8.37 23.02 32.46
CA PRO A 497 -8.77 21.84 33.23
C PRO A 497 -9.24 20.75 32.26
N THR A 498 -8.32 19.87 31.86
CA THR A 498 -8.62 18.78 30.96
C THR A 498 -9.27 17.68 31.77
N ILE A 499 -10.51 17.36 31.39
CA ILE A 499 -11.15 16.10 31.76
C ILE A 499 -10.13 14.99 31.43
N PRO A 500 -9.74 14.12 32.37
CA PRO A 500 -8.71 13.12 32.14
C PRO A 500 -9.08 12.23 30.95
N LYS A 501 -8.33 12.35 29.84
CA LYS A 501 -8.56 11.58 28.61
C LYS A 501 -8.20 10.11 28.85
N LYS A 502 -9.12 9.20 28.53
CA LYS A 502 -8.90 7.75 28.60
C LYS A 502 -8.10 7.30 27.37
N ASN A 503 -7.05 6.50 27.55
CA ASN A 503 -6.26 5.96 26.44
C ASN A 503 -6.85 4.63 25.95
N VAL A 504 -6.84 4.42 24.64
CA VAL A 504 -7.16 3.14 23.99
C VAL A 504 -5.99 2.74 23.10
N HIS A 505 -5.49 1.53 23.29
CA HIS A 505 -4.40 0.98 22.48
C HIS A 505 -4.97 0.08 21.40
N ILE A 506 -4.62 0.34 20.14
CA ILE A 506 -5.02 -0.43 18.98
C ILE A 506 -3.77 -1.02 18.31
N TYR A 507 -3.75 -2.34 18.19
CA TYR A 507 -2.68 -3.06 17.50
C TYR A 507 -3.21 -3.88 16.34
N TYR A 508 -2.43 -4.00 15.26
CA TYR A 508 -2.84 -4.81 14.12
C TYR A 508 -1.72 -5.64 13.51
N SER A 509 -2.09 -6.74 12.85
CA SER A 509 -1.20 -7.57 12.04
C SER A 509 -1.93 -7.93 10.74
N SER A 510 -1.32 -7.70 9.57
CA SER A 510 -1.96 -7.97 8.28
C SER A 510 -1.01 -8.46 7.19
N THR A 511 -1.44 -9.49 6.45
CA THR A 511 -0.79 -9.99 5.22
C THR A 511 -1.14 -9.13 3.98
N GLY A 512 -2.18 -8.31 4.08
CA GLY A 512 -2.68 -7.41 3.03
C GLY A 512 -3.23 -6.12 3.65
N THR A 513 -4.31 -5.57 3.08
CA THR A 513 -4.93 -4.33 3.60
C THR A 513 -6.14 -4.58 4.51
N SER A 514 -6.73 -5.78 4.54
CA SER A 514 -8.02 -6.00 5.24
C SER A 514 -7.97 -5.74 6.75
N ALA A 515 -7.03 -6.34 7.49
CA ALA A 515 -6.94 -6.08 8.94
C ALA A 515 -6.44 -4.65 9.24
N LEU A 516 -5.60 -4.07 8.38
CA LEU A 516 -5.20 -2.66 8.51
C LEU A 516 -6.41 -1.72 8.35
N LYS A 517 -7.22 -1.90 7.29
CA LYS A 517 -8.44 -1.12 7.04
C LYS A 517 -9.41 -1.20 8.22
N LEU A 518 -9.66 -2.41 8.74
CA LEU A 518 -10.51 -2.60 9.91
C LEU A 518 -9.94 -1.94 11.17
N ALA A 519 -8.61 -2.00 11.38
CA ALA A 519 -7.96 -1.31 12.49
C ALA A 519 -8.02 0.22 12.35
N GLU A 520 -7.90 0.78 11.15
CA GLU A 520 -8.05 2.21 10.89
C GLU A 520 -9.51 2.67 11.12
N LYS A 521 -10.49 1.87 10.70
CA LYS A 521 -11.91 2.09 11.02
C LYS A 521 -12.15 2.10 12.51
N LEU A 522 -11.59 1.11 13.23
CA LEU A 522 -11.65 1.06 14.68
C LEU A 522 -11.08 2.34 15.31
N ARG A 523 -9.91 2.77 14.84
CA ARG A 523 -9.25 4.00 15.30
C ARG A 523 -10.14 5.23 15.12
N ARG A 524 -10.82 5.37 13.98
CA ARG A 524 -11.76 6.48 13.76
C ARG A 524 -12.95 6.38 14.70
N ARG A 525 -13.61 5.22 14.77
CA ARG A 525 -14.79 5.02 15.61
C ARG A 525 -14.52 5.30 17.09
N VAL A 526 -13.35 4.90 17.61
CA VAL A 526 -12.94 5.23 18.99
C VAL A 526 -12.75 6.74 19.19
N LYS A 527 -12.20 7.46 18.20
CA LYS A 527 -12.02 8.92 18.27
C LYS A 527 -13.34 9.69 18.21
N GLU A 528 -14.35 9.16 17.53
CA GLU A 528 -15.69 9.76 17.42
C GLU A 528 -16.55 9.58 18.68
N LEU A 529 -16.17 8.71 19.62
CA LEU A 529 -16.89 8.53 20.87
C LEU A 529 -16.81 9.78 21.76
N SER A 530 -17.93 10.12 22.41
CA SER A 530 -18.13 11.29 23.28
C SER A 530 -17.34 11.31 24.59
N GLY A 531 -16.27 10.51 24.73
CA GLY A 531 -15.47 10.33 25.94
C GLY A 531 -14.07 10.97 25.93
N GLY A 532 -13.67 11.66 24.85
CA GLY A 532 -12.35 12.28 24.74
C GLY A 532 -11.20 11.27 24.70
N PHE A 533 -11.39 10.13 24.04
CA PHE A 533 -10.40 9.06 23.97
C PHE A 533 -9.17 9.45 23.17
N GLN A 534 -7.99 9.11 23.68
CA GLN A 534 -6.74 9.17 22.93
C GLN A 534 -6.38 7.78 22.41
N VAL A 535 -6.11 7.67 21.11
CA VAL A 535 -5.82 6.38 20.48
C VAL A 535 -4.32 6.25 20.19
N ASP A 536 -3.71 5.23 20.76
CA ASP A 536 -2.39 4.74 20.39
C ASP A 536 -2.55 3.63 19.34
N PHE A 537 -1.89 3.74 18.18
CA PHE A 537 -2.15 2.89 17.01
C PHE A 537 -0.84 2.35 16.44
N ASN A 538 -0.60 1.04 16.52
CA ASN A 538 0.67 0.42 16.16
C ASN A 538 0.54 -0.98 15.53
N ILE A 539 1.63 -1.50 14.98
CA ILE A 539 1.73 -2.89 14.52
C ILE A 539 1.97 -3.85 15.70
N LEU A 540 1.51 -5.09 15.59
CA LEU A 540 1.56 -6.08 16.66
C LEU A 540 2.97 -6.39 17.16
N ASN A 541 4.00 -6.35 16.30
CA ASN A 541 5.41 -6.52 16.72
C ASN A 541 5.85 -5.54 17.82
N LEU A 542 5.22 -4.35 17.89
CA LEU A 542 5.53 -3.31 18.87
C LEU A 542 4.73 -3.46 20.18
N LEU A 543 3.88 -4.47 20.31
CA LEU A 543 3.08 -4.68 21.52
C LEU A 543 3.99 -5.05 22.69
N ASP A 544 3.94 -4.25 23.75
CA ASP A 544 4.60 -4.49 25.04
C ASP A 544 3.56 -4.29 26.16
N LEU A 545 3.06 -5.40 26.70
CA LEU A 545 1.99 -5.41 27.71
C LEU A 545 2.36 -4.64 28.98
N ARG A 546 3.65 -4.52 29.31
CA ARG A 546 4.14 -3.82 30.51
C ARG A 546 3.93 -2.30 30.44
N LYS A 547 3.75 -1.76 29.23
CA LYS A 547 3.53 -0.34 28.98
C LYS A 547 2.05 0.05 28.98
N ILE A 548 1.16 -0.94 29.01
CA ILE A 548 -0.29 -0.72 28.96
C ILE A 548 -0.83 -0.72 30.39
N LYS A 549 -1.55 0.34 30.76
CA LYS A 549 -2.17 0.41 32.09
C LYS A 549 -3.34 -0.56 32.16
N PRO A 550 -3.62 -1.20 33.31
CA PRO A 550 -4.78 -2.08 33.48
C PRO A 550 -6.13 -1.43 33.16
N SER A 551 -6.22 -0.10 33.33
CA SER A 551 -7.41 0.70 32.99
C SER A 551 -7.62 0.94 31.49
N ASP A 552 -6.56 0.79 30.68
CA ASP A 552 -6.52 1.22 29.30
C ASP A 552 -6.87 0.03 28.38
N PRO A 553 -7.95 0.11 27.58
CA PRO A 553 -8.38 -0.99 26.71
C PRO A 553 -7.37 -1.28 25.59
N LEU A 554 -7.08 -2.57 25.37
CA LEU A 554 -6.25 -3.09 24.28
C LEU A 554 -7.11 -3.78 23.21
N LEU A 555 -7.24 -3.15 22.06
CA LEU A 555 -8.00 -3.69 20.93
C LEU A 555 -7.06 -4.16 19.84
N MET A 556 -7.31 -5.33 19.27
CA MET A 556 -6.40 -5.95 18.32
C MET A 556 -7.13 -6.44 17.07
N VAL A 557 -6.56 -6.21 15.89
CA VAL A 557 -7.10 -6.71 14.61
C VAL A 557 -6.05 -7.54 13.89
N VAL A 558 -6.27 -8.85 13.76
CA VAL A 558 -5.20 -9.80 13.37
C VAL A 558 -5.62 -10.65 12.19
N SER A 559 -4.88 -10.54 11.09
CA SER A 559 -4.97 -11.48 9.96
C SER A 559 -4.24 -12.78 10.24
N THR A 560 -4.69 -13.86 9.60
CA THR A 560 -4.00 -15.15 9.58
C THR A 560 -3.40 -15.42 8.20
N THR A 561 -2.14 -15.87 8.12
CA THR A 561 -1.53 -16.37 6.88
C THR A 561 -2.13 -17.74 6.49
N GLY A 562 -1.96 -18.17 5.23
CA GLY A 562 -2.49 -19.46 4.77
C GLY A 562 -1.99 -20.68 5.58
N ASP A 563 -0.81 -20.60 6.20
CA ASP A 563 -0.24 -21.64 7.06
C ASP A 563 -0.58 -21.47 8.56
N GLY A 564 -1.43 -20.51 8.92
CA GLY A 564 -1.92 -20.32 10.29
C GLY A 564 -0.99 -19.51 11.20
N ARG A 565 -0.05 -18.76 10.63
CA ARG A 565 0.88 -17.88 11.33
C ARG A 565 0.44 -16.43 11.30
N PHE A 566 1.17 -15.61 12.04
CA PHE A 566 1.02 -14.16 11.98
C PHE A 566 1.66 -13.62 10.70
N PRO A 567 1.07 -12.59 10.09
CA PRO A 567 1.74 -11.77 9.08
C PRO A 567 3.08 -11.19 9.55
N ALA A 568 3.89 -10.69 8.62
CA ALA A 568 5.24 -10.18 8.90
C ALA A 568 5.29 -9.12 10.03
N ASN A 569 4.30 -8.22 10.10
CA ASN A 569 4.18 -7.19 11.13
C ASN A 569 3.61 -7.71 12.49
N GLY A 570 3.43 -9.03 12.63
CA GLY A 570 3.17 -9.74 13.88
C GLY A 570 4.07 -10.96 14.10
N ALA A 571 5.01 -11.26 13.19
CA ALA A 571 5.83 -12.47 13.24
C ALA A 571 6.89 -12.46 14.36
N GLU A 572 7.46 -11.28 14.67
CA GLU A 572 8.40 -11.14 15.80
C GLU A 572 7.66 -11.31 17.13
N PHE A 573 6.41 -10.82 17.19
CA PHE A 573 5.53 -11.06 18.33
C PHE A 573 5.23 -12.56 18.50
N GLU A 574 4.90 -13.28 17.41
CA GLU A 574 4.67 -14.73 17.43
C GLU A 574 5.89 -15.50 17.96
N ALA A 575 7.09 -15.17 17.47
CA ALA A 575 8.32 -15.82 17.90
C ALA A 575 8.61 -15.65 19.41
N ALA A 576 8.22 -14.51 19.97
CA ALA A 576 8.47 -14.17 21.37
C ALA A 576 7.32 -14.55 22.34
N MET A 577 6.20 -15.14 21.87
CA MET A 577 5.01 -15.36 22.72
C MET A 577 5.27 -16.24 23.94
N ASN A 578 6.03 -17.33 23.79
CA ASN A 578 6.27 -18.26 24.89
C ASN A 578 7.10 -17.62 26.01
N ASP A 579 8.16 -16.90 25.64
CA ASP A 579 9.02 -16.17 26.58
C ASP A 579 8.21 -15.09 27.30
N ARG A 580 7.42 -14.30 26.54
CA ARG A 580 6.56 -13.25 27.07
C ARG A 580 5.45 -13.77 27.98
N ALA A 581 4.86 -14.93 27.68
CA ALA A 581 3.84 -15.54 28.53
C ALA A 581 4.43 -15.95 29.89
N THR A 582 5.64 -16.48 29.88
CA THR A 582 6.40 -16.84 31.09
C THR A 582 6.76 -15.59 31.91
N GLU A 583 7.18 -14.51 31.25
CA GLU A 583 7.46 -13.22 31.90
C GLU A 583 6.21 -12.57 32.52
N CYS A 584 5.04 -12.70 31.89
CA CYS A 584 3.82 -12.06 32.35
C CYS A 584 3.14 -12.80 33.52
N ASN A 585 3.32 -14.12 33.63
CA ASN A 585 2.84 -15.01 34.72
C ASN A 585 1.49 -14.64 35.36
N GLY A 586 0.48 -14.31 34.53
CA GLY A 586 -0.87 -13.92 35.00
C GLY A 586 -0.98 -12.56 35.72
N ALA A 587 0.08 -11.76 35.76
CA ALA A 587 0.15 -10.52 36.53
C ALA A 587 -0.42 -9.27 35.80
N HIS A 588 -0.78 -9.36 34.52
CA HIS A 588 -1.19 -8.22 33.70
C HIS A 588 -2.70 -8.24 33.41
N ALA A 589 -3.48 -7.62 34.31
CA ALA A 589 -4.93 -7.49 34.21
C ALA A 589 -5.39 -6.43 33.18
N VAL A 590 -4.93 -6.52 31.93
CA VAL A 590 -5.28 -5.58 30.85
C VAL A 590 -6.60 -6.02 30.20
N LYS A 591 -7.54 -5.08 30.06
CA LYS A 591 -8.79 -5.33 29.31
C LYS A 591 -8.51 -5.42 27.82
N TYR A 592 -8.95 -6.47 27.14
CA TYR A 592 -8.63 -6.67 25.73
C TYR A 592 -9.77 -7.21 24.87
N SER A 593 -9.72 -6.96 23.56
CA SER A 593 -10.56 -7.66 22.58
C SER A 593 -9.83 -7.83 21.25
N ILE A 594 -10.04 -8.96 20.58
CA ILE A 594 -9.41 -9.32 19.30
C ILE A 594 -10.48 -9.50 18.24
N PHE A 595 -10.32 -8.83 17.11
CA PHE A 595 -11.03 -9.15 15.88
C PHE A 595 -10.10 -9.90 14.93
N GLY A 596 -10.42 -11.17 14.69
CA GLY A 596 -9.68 -12.00 13.77
C GLY A 596 -10.14 -11.80 12.32
N VAL A 597 -9.19 -11.80 11.39
CA VAL A 597 -9.43 -11.75 9.95
C VAL A 597 -8.84 -13.03 9.35
N GLY A 598 -9.70 -14.01 9.08
CA GLY A 598 -9.29 -15.30 8.53
C GLY A 598 -10.20 -15.74 7.40
N ASP A 599 -9.72 -16.68 6.59
CA ASP A 599 -10.48 -17.26 5.49
C ASP A 599 -10.90 -18.70 5.87
N SER A 600 -12.21 -18.95 5.97
CA SER A 600 -12.73 -20.27 6.38
C SER A 600 -12.48 -21.37 5.37
N ALA A 601 -12.00 -21.05 4.18
CA ALA A 601 -11.55 -22.04 3.20
C ALA A 601 -10.23 -22.71 3.58
N TYR A 602 -9.47 -22.11 4.50
CA TYR A 602 -8.22 -22.68 4.98
C TYR A 602 -8.46 -23.46 6.29
N PRO A 603 -7.82 -24.63 6.49
CA PRO A 603 -7.87 -25.37 7.75
C PRO A 603 -7.41 -24.55 8.97
N THR A 604 -6.65 -23.48 8.71
CA THR A 604 -6.05 -22.55 9.66
C THR A 604 -6.91 -21.32 9.90
N PHE A 605 -8.23 -21.39 9.65
CA PHE A 605 -9.17 -20.29 9.84
C PHE A 605 -9.00 -19.56 11.19
N ASN A 606 -8.59 -18.29 11.12
CA ASN A 606 -8.32 -17.43 12.29
C ASN A 606 -7.28 -17.97 13.28
N ALA A 607 -6.41 -18.90 12.87
CA ALA A 607 -5.45 -19.56 13.76
C ALA A 607 -4.48 -18.57 14.46
N ALA A 608 -4.07 -17.48 13.80
CA ALA A 608 -3.21 -16.47 14.43
C ALA A 608 -3.96 -15.75 15.57
N SER A 609 -5.19 -15.32 15.32
CA SER A 609 -6.03 -14.64 16.31
C SER A 609 -6.42 -15.56 17.48
N VAL A 610 -6.58 -16.86 17.22
CA VAL A 610 -6.76 -17.88 18.26
C VAL A 610 -5.50 -18.01 19.13
N LYS A 611 -4.30 -18.11 18.53
CA LYS A 611 -3.03 -18.13 19.28
C LYS A 611 -2.87 -16.88 20.15
N LEU A 612 -3.19 -15.70 19.61
CA LEU A 612 -3.12 -14.45 20.35
C LEU A 612 -4.10 -14.42 21.53
N HIS A 613 -5.31 -14.94 21.34
CA HIS A 613 -6.31 -15.02 22.41
C HIS A 613 -5.85 -15.92 23.57
N GLU A 614 -5.28 -17.10 23.25
CA GLU A 614 -4.74 -17.99 24.27
C GLU A 614 -3.52 -17.38 24.98
N PHE A 615 -2.66 -16.65 24.26
CA PHE A 615 -1.58 -15.87 24.88
C PHE A 615 -2.12 -14.81 25.85
N MET A 616 -3.15 -14.04 25.47
CA MET A 616 -3.73 -13.02 26.34
C MET A 616 -4.35 -13.61 27.60
N LYS A 617 -5.01 -14.78 27.50
CA LYS A 617 -5.49 -15.52 28.67
C LYS A 617 -4.35 -15.93 29.59
N ALA A 618 -3.28 -16.51 29.04
CA ALA A 618 -2.11 -16.93 29.81
C ALA A 618 -1.41 -15.73 30.51
N ALA A 619 -1.45 -14.54 29.90
CA ALA A 619 -0.90 -13.31 30.47
C ALA A 619 -1.75 -12.69 31.60
N GLY A 620 -2.98 -13.18 31.83
CA GLY A 620 -3.92 -12.63 32.82
C GLY A 620 -4.84 -11.54 32.28
N GLY A 621 -4.97 -11.42 30.96
CA GLY A 621 -5.82 -10.43 30.31
C GLY A 621 -7.30 -10.63 30.63
N ILE A 622 -8.04 -9.52 30.75
CA ILE A 622 -9.47 -9.51 31.01
C ILE A 622 -10.20 -9.31 29.67
N PRO A 623 -10.94 -10.30 29.15
CA PRO A 623 -11.62 -10.15 27.88
C PRO A 623 -12.75 -9.11 27.98
N ILE A 624 -12.81 -8.20 27.02
CA ILE A 624 -13.99 -7.40 26.70
C ILE A 624 -14.86 -8.28 25.80
N ALA A 625 -16.10 -8.54 26.23
CA ALA A 625 -16.96 -9.58 25.67
C ALA A 625 -16.28 -10.97 25.69
N LYS A 626 -16.36 -11.78 24.61
CA LYS A 626 -15.68 -13.09 24.50
C LYS A 626 -14.15 -13.00 24.31
N GLY A 627 -13.59 -11.80 24.14
CA GLY A 627 -12.17 -11.55 23.90
C GLY A 627 -11.67 -11.83 22.49
N LEU A 628 -12.35 -12.68 21.70
CA LEU A 628 -12.05 -12.93 20.28
C LEU A 628 -13.35 -13.07 19.47
N THR A 629 -13.47 -12.32 18.37
CA THR A 629 -14.47 -12.51 17.31
C THR A 629 -13.78 -12.89 16.00
N LYS A 630 -14.29 -13.90 15.29
CA LYS A 630 -13.67 -14.44 14.06
C LYS A 630 -14.39 -13.90 12.82
N GLY A 631 -13.77 -12.95 12.13
CA GLY A 631 -14.20 -12.51 10.80
C GLY A 631 -13.81 -13.50 9.71
N ASN A 632 -14.69 -13.66 8.72
CA ASN A 632 -14.52 -14.61 7.61
C ASN A 632 -14.39 -13.93 6.24
N THR A 633 -13.18 -13.88 5.70
CA THR A 633 -12.92 -13.27 4.38
C THR A 633 -13.33 -14.14 3.20
N ALA A 634 -13.70 -15.41 3.43
CA ALA A 634 -14.23 -16.29 2.39
C ALA A 634 -15.64 -15.89 1.94
N VAL A 635 -16.37 -15.18 2.81
CA VAL A 635 -17.77 -14.78 2.62
C VAL A 635 -17.88 -13.31 2.25
N GLU A 636 -16.98 -12.46 2.76
CA GLU A 636 -16.97 -11.02 2.53
C GLU A 636 -15.51 -10.51 2.52
N ALA A 637 -15.10 -9.75 1.50
CA ALA A 637 -13.70 -9.30 1.36
C ALA A 637 -13.15 -8.53 2.59
N LEU A 638 -14.05 -7.80 3.27
CA LEU A 638 -13.85 -7.19 4.58
C LEU A 638 -15.04 -7.62 5.46
N PRO A 639 -14.86 -8.43 6.51
CA PRO A 639 -15.98 -8.99 7.29
C PRO A 639 -16.66 -7.94 8.19
N MET A 640 -17.32 -6.95 7.57
CA MET A 640 -17.86 -5.75 8.22
C MET A 640 -19.00 -6.09 9.16
N LYS A 641 -19.84 -7.08 8.83
CA LYS A 641 -20.93 -7.50 9.72
C LYS A 641 -20.45 -8.00 11.07
N ALA A 642 -19.49 -8.92 11.04
CA ALA A 642 -18.86 -9.44 12.25
C ALA A 642 -18.11 -8.34 12.99
N PHE A 643 -17.46 -7.43 12.26
CA PHE A 643 -16.73 -6.31 12.83
C PHE A 643 -17.64 -5.27 13.49
N ASN A 644 -18.78 -4.95 12.91
CA ASN A 644 -19.79 -4.03 13.45
C ASN A 644 -20.42 -4.59 14.73
N ARG A 645 -20.77 -5.88 14.72
CA ARG A 645 -21.23 -6.59 15.93
C ARG A 645 -20.17 -6.55 17.03
N TRP A 646 -18.94 -6.93 16.71
CA TRP A 646 -17.80 -6.84 17.64
C TRP A 646 -17.59 -5.43 18.18
N TRP A 647 -17.63 -4.42 17.31
CA TRP A 647 -17.47 -3.02 17.69
C TRP A 647 -18.56 -2.53 18.64
N SER A 648 -19.83 -2.94 18.46
CA SER A 648 -20.91 -2.58 19.38
C SER A 648 -20.57 -3.00 20.82
N PHE A 649 -20.16 -4.25 21.01
CA PHE A 649 -19.78 -4.75 22.34
C PHE A 649 -18.56 -4.03 22.93
N VAL A 650 -17.57 -3.73 22.09
CA VAL A 650 -16.40 -2.96 22.51
C VAL A 650 -16.81 -1.54 22.91
N LYS A 651 -17.63 -0.87 22.10
CA LYS A 651 -18.13 0.47 22.35
C LYS A 651 -18.88 0.55 23.68
N ASP A 652 -19.81 -0.36 23.95
CA ASP A 652 -20.59 -0.39 25.20
C ASP A 652 -19.66 -0.53 26.42
N SER A 653 -18.61 -1.35 26.31
CA SER A 653 -17.58 -1.47 27.34
C SER A 653 -16.74 -0.20 27.53
N LEU A 654 -16.47 0.53 26.45
CA LEU A 654 -15.71 1.79 26.48
C LEU A 654 -16.52 2.95 27.08
N THR A 655 -17.80 3.07 26.72
CA THR A 655 -18.67 4.18 27.14
C THR A 655 -19.36 3.92 28.48
N GLY A 656 -19.51 2.65 28.88
CA GLY A 656 -20.25 2.27 30.08
C GLY A 656 -21.77 2.35 29.91
N GLU A 657 -22.26 2.53 28.68
CA GLU A 657 -23.68 2.45 28.32
C GLU A 657 -23.98 0.98 28.00
N GLY A 658 -24.69 0.28 28.91
CA GLY A 658 -25.10 -1.11 28.71
C GLY A 658 -24.51 -2.10 29.71
N ALA A 659 -24.98 -2.07 30.95
CA ALA A 659 -24.91 -3.25 31.81
C ALA A 659 -26.05 -4.20 31.42
N ASN A 660 -25.71 -5.48 31.25
CA ASN A 660 -26.60 -6.64 31.07
C ASN A 660 -27.21 -6.83 29.68
N GLU A 661 -26.43 -7.45 28.79
CA GLU A 661 -26.80 -8.74 28.16
C GLU A 661 -25.56 -9.28 27.45
N VAL A 662 -24.97 -10.34 27.99
CA VAL A 662 -23.98 -11.13 27.24
C VAL A 662 -24.79 -11.88 26.20
N ALA A 663 -25.02 -11.27 25.03
CA ALA A 663 -25.51 -12.01 23.87
C ALA A 663 -24.40 -12.99 23.47
N THR A 664 -24.49 -14.21 23.99
CA THR A 664 -23.78 -15.36 23.44
C THR A 664 -24.11 -15.43 21.96
N GLU A 665 -23.10 -15.36 21.06
CA GLU A 665 -23.28 -15.87 19.69
C GLU A 665 -24.01 -17.21 19.83
N SER A 666 -25.17 -17.31 19.20
CA SER A 666 -25.95 -18.52 19.27
C SER A 666 -25.14 -19.59 18.52
N THR A 667 -25.28 -20.85 18.92
CA THR A 667 -24.74 -21.96 18.10
C THR A 667 -25.35 -21.96 16.69
N GLU A 668 -26.47 -21.24 16.48
CA GLU A 668 -27.10 -20.98 15.18
C GLU A 668 -26.28 -20.04 14.27
N ASP A 669 -25.49 -19.08 14.80
CA ASP A 669 -24.61 -18.19 14.01
C ASP A 669 -23.67 -18.99 13.08
N HIS A 670 -23.17 -20.13 13.56
CA HIS A 670 -22.31 -21.02 12.78
C HIS A 670 -23.06 -21.68 11.62
N CYS A 671 -24.34 -22.02 11.82
CA CYS A 671 -25.21 -22.57 10.78
C CYS A 671 -25.57 -21.49 9.75
N TYR A 672 -25.76 -20.24 10.18
CA TYR A 672 -26.00 -19.10 9.29
C TYR A 672 -24.82 -18.81 8.37
N GLU A 673 -23.59 -18.72 8.92
CA GLU A 673 -22.39 -18.52 8.10
C GLU A 673 -22.16 -19.67 7.13
N HIS A 674 -22.48 -20.90 7.56
CA HIS A 674 -22.43 -22.06 6.68
C HIS A 674 -23.48 -21.98 5.57
N HIS A 675 -24.72 -21.57 5.87
CA HIS A 675 -25.75 -21.32 4.87
C HIS A 675 -25.29 -20.32 3.81
N ARG A 676 -24.72 -19.17 4.23
CA ARG A 676 -24.18 -18.16 3.30
C ARG A 676 -23.06 -18.70 2.43
N MET A 677 -22.16 -19.50 2.99
CA MET A 677 -21.12 -20.18 2.21
C MET A 677 -21.75 -21.09 1.15
N LEU A 678 -22.75 -21.88 1.52
CA LEU A 678 -23.45 -22.80 0.61
C LEU A 678 -24.20 -22.07 -0.50
N ALA A 679 -24.65 -20.83 -0.29
CA ALA A 679 -25.30 -20.02 -1.34
C ALA A 679 -24.35 -19.71 -2.51
N GLY A 680 -23.03 -19.73 -2.30
CA GLY A 680 -22.02 -19.58 -3.35
C GLY A 680 -21.67 -20.88 -4.10
N PHE A 681 -22.28 -22.01 -3.75
CA PHE A 681 -22.03 -23.29 -4.40
C PHE A 681 -23.05 -23.55 -5.52
N ASN A 682 -22.53 -23.92 -6.69
CA ASN A 682 -23.30 -24.43 -7.81
C ASN A 682 -23.50 -25.94 -7.69
N THR A 683 -24.37 -26.51 -8.52
CA THR A 683 -24.62 -27.95 -8.58
C THR A 683 -24.11 -28.51 -9.91
N GLY A 684 -23.16 -29.44 -9.86
CA GLY A 684 -22.67 -30.19 -11.01
C GLY A 684 -23.11 -31.65 -10.96
N ARG A 685 -22.95 -32.39 -12.05
CA ARG A 685 -23.29 -33.81 -12.14
C ARG A 685 -22.04 -34.67 -12.32
N LEU A 686 -21.95 -35.77 -11.58
CA LEU A 686 -20.91 -36.78 -11.78
C LEU A 686 -21.20 -37.56 -13.06
N LEU A 687 -20.28 -37.53 -14.04
CA LEU A 687 -20.42 -38.26 -15.30
C LEU A 687 -19.75 -39.63 -15.24
N SER A 688 -18.57 -39.70 -14.63
CA SER A 688 -17.83 -40.95 -14.48
C SER A 688 -16.89 -40.89 -13.28
N LYS A 689 -16.55 -42.07 -12.77
CA LYS A 689 -15.55 -42.28 -11.72
C LYS A 689 -14.75 -43.53 -12.09
N SER A 690 -13.43 -43.42 -12.15
CA SER A 690 -12.57 -44.57 -12.43
C SER A 690 -12.77 -45.67 -11.37
N PRO A 691 -12.68 -46.97 -11.72
CA PRO A 691 -12.92 -48.07 -10.79
C PRO A 691 -12.09 -47.93 -9.51
N SER A 692 -12.76 -47.90 -8.36
CA SER A 692 -12.15 -47.88 -7.03
C SER A 692 -11.74 -49.28 -6.61
N GLU A 693 -10.95 -49.99 -7.41
CA GLU A 693 -10.32 -51.21 -6.91
C GLU A 693 -9.49 -50.83 -5.67
N THR A 694 -9.87 -51.39 -4.53
CA THR A 694 -9.68 -50.90 -3.16
C THR A 694 -8.23 -50.91 -2.69
N GLY A 695 -7.41 -49.96 -3.15
CA GLY A 695 -6.01 -49.80 -2.72
C GLY A 695 -5.76 -48.43 -2.08
N GLU A 696 -5.26 -48.42 -0.84
CA GLU A 696 -4.90 -47.19 -0.13
C GLU A 696 -3.91 -46.33 -0.94
N GLY A 697 -4.28 -45.06 -1.14
CA GLY A 697 -3.49 -44.08 -1.86
C GLY A 697 -3.38 -44.32 -3.37
N ARG A 698 -4.30 -45.04 -4.01
CA ARG A 698 -4.56 -44.96 -5.46
C ARG A 698 -5.15 -43.59 -5.82
N ILE A 699 -5.00 -43.18 -7.08
CA ILE A 699 -5.66 -41.97 -7.60
C ILE A 699 -6.95 -42.39 -8.32
N VAL A 700 -8.07 -41.80 -7.89
CA VAL A 700 -9.36 -41.89 -8.57
C VAL A 700 -9.56 -40.64 -9.40
N MET A 701 -9.83 -40.83 -10.69
CA MET A 701 -10.27 -39.75 -11.57
C MET A 701 -11.79 -39.69 -11.54
N ILE A 702 -12.33 -38.49 -11.30
CA ILE A 702 -13.74 -38.20 -11.52
C ILE A 702 -13.89 -37.22 -12.68
N THR A 703 -14.95 -37.39 -13.47
CA THR A 703 -15.37 -36.45 -14.51
C THR A 703 -16.72 -35.87 -14.12
N MET A 704 -16.85 -34.56 -14.14
CA MET A 704 -18.08 -33.84 -13.78
C MET A 704 -18.52 -32.90 -14.89
N ASP A 705 -19.83 -32.72 -15.02
CA ASP A 705 -20.47 -31.66 -15.79
C ASP A 705 -20.85 -30.51 -14.85
N LEU A 706 -20.33 -29.32 -15.15
CA LEU A 706 -20.53 -28.07 -14.42
C LEU A 706 -21.64 -27.20 -15.03
N GLY A 707 -22.45 -27.74 -15.96
CA GLY A 707 -23.61 -27.04 -16.51
C GLY A 707 -23.27 -25.80 -17.34
N GLY A 708 -22.15 -25.83 -18.06
CA GLY A 708 -21.69 -24.72 -18.91
C GLY A 708 -20.88 -23.62 -18.20
N MET A 709 -20.59 -23.78 -16.91
CA MET A 709 -19.66 -22.91 -16.19
C MET A 709 -18.21 -23.17 -16.61
N ASP A 710 -17.49 -22.11 -16.98
CA ASP A 710 -16.07 -22.19 -17.30
C ASP A 710 -15.19 -22.26 -16.06
N TYR A 711 -14.02 -22.88 -16.22
CA TYR A 711 -12.94 -22.90 -15.25
C TYR A 711 -11.61 -22.65 -15.97
N ILE A 712 -10.63 -22.16 -15.22
CA ILE A 712 -9.30 -21.84 -15.75
C ILE A 712 -8.36 -23.01 -15.46
N GLU A 713 -7.43 -23.31 -16.36
CA GLU A 713 -6.39 -24.31 -16.11
C GLU A 713 -5.57 -23.95 -14.86
N MET A 714 -4.96 -24.94 -14.23
CA MET A 714 -4.23 -24.79 -12.97
C MET A 714 -5.05 -24.22 -11.79
N SER A 715 -6.37 -24.03 -11.92
CA SER A 715 -7.24 -23.58 -10.83
C SER A 715 -7.69 -24.74 -9.91
N HIS A 716 -8.47 -24.40 -8.88
CA HIS A 716 -9.10 -25.36 -7.99
C HIS A 716 -10.63 -25.28 -8.02
N LEU A 717 -11.25 -26.43 -7.75
CA LEU A 717 -12.67 -26.54 -7.43
C LEU A 717 -12.83 -26.99 -5.98
N ARG A 718 -13.70 -26.30 -5.23
CA ARG A 718 -14.18 -26.76 -3.94
C ARG A 718 -15.34 -27.71 -4.18
N LEU A 719 -15.24 -28.93 -3.69
CA LEU A 719 -16.32 -29.92 -3.75
C LEU A 719 -16.86 -30.17 -2.34
N LEU A 720 -18.18 -30.14 -2.19
CA LEU A 720 -18.85 -30.37 -0.92
C LEU A 720 -19.45 -31.79 -0.89
N PRO A 721 -19.09 -32.63 0.10
CA PRO A 721 -19.74 -33.92 0.29
C PRO A 721 -21.14 -33.73 0.89
N TYR A 722 -22.01 -34.74 0.73
CA TYR A 722 -23.32 -34.81 1.39
C TYR A 722 -23.49 -36.16 2.11
N ASN A 723 -24.54 -36.27 2.95
CA ASN A 723 -24.92 -37.54 3.58
C ASN A 723 -25.97 -38.26 2.73
N THR A 724 -25.86 -39.59 2.60
CA THR A 724 -26.77 -40.36 1.75
C THR A 724 -28.18 -40.38 2.32
N PRO A 725 -29.22 -40.62 1.49
CA PRO A 725 -30.59 -40.77 1.96
C PRO A 725 -30.74 -41.80 3.10
N GLU A 726 -29.96 -42.88 3.08
CA GLU A 726 -29.94 -43.91 4.12
C GLU A 726 -29.37 -43.37 5.45
N GLN A 727 -28.28 -42.60 5.41
CA GLN A 727 -27.70 -41.97 6.61
C GLN A 727 -28.69 -40.95 7.21
N VAL A 728 -29.34 -40.15 6.36
CA VAL A 728 -30.34 -39.17 6.78
C VAL A 728 -31.53 -39.86 7.45
N SER A 729 -32.06 -40.93 6.85
CA SER A 729 -33.16 -41.71 7.41
C SER A 729 -32.82 -42.29 8.79
N ARG A 730 -31.59 -42.82 8.94
CA ARG A 730 -31.10 -43.35 10.23
C ARG A 730 -30.96 -42.25 11.29
N ALA A 731 -30.40 -41.09 10.93
CA ALA A 731 -30.28 -39.95 11.85
C ALA A 731 -31.64 -39.41 12.30
N LEU A 732 -32.59 -39.27 11.37
CA LEU A 732 -33.98 -38.86 11.66
C LEU A 732 -34.65 -39.83 12.64
N SER A 733 -34.53 -41.13 12.37
CA SER A 733 -35.08 -42.19 13.23
C SER A 733 -34.48 -42.15 14.63
N ALA A 734 -33.15 -42.03 14.74
CA ALA A 734 -32.44 -41.99 16.02
C ALA A 734 -32.80 -40.75 16.88
N LEU A 735 -33.12 -39.61 16.25
CA LEU A 735 -33.54 -38.36 16.92
C LEU A 735 -35.06 -38.22 17.13
N GLY A 736 -35.83 -39.25 16.78
CA GLY A 736 -37.28 -39.25 16.92
C GLY A 736 -37.99 -38.26 16.01
N VAL A 737 -37.41 -37.93 14.84
CA VAL A 737 -38.03 -37.05 13.83
C VAL A 737 -38.78 -37.92 12.83
N SER A 738 -40.11 -37.94 12.91
CA SER A 738 -40.97 -38.81 12.10
C SER A 738 -41.22 -38.31 10.67
N ASN A 739 -40.99 -37.03 10.40
CA ASN A 739 -41.18 -36.42 9.08
C ASN A 739 -39.94 -35.59 8.69
N ALA A 740 -39.26 -36.00 7.63
CA ALA A 740 -38.08 -35.29 7.11
C ALA A 740 -38.39 -33.84 6.69
N SER A 741 -39.64 -33.54 6.30
CA SER A 741 -40.10 -32.20 5.91
C SER A 741 -40.43 -31.30 7.10
N GLN A 742 -40.32 -31.81 8.34
CA GLN A 742 -40.42 -30.96 9.53
C GLN A 742 -39.25 -29.97 9.54
N HIS A 743 -39.52 -28.71 9.87
CA HIS A 743 -38.49 -27.68 9.92
C HIS A 743 -37.66 -27.78 11.19
N VAL A 744 -36.36 -27.51 11.05
CA VAL A 744 -35.47 -27.28 12.18
C VAL A 744 -35.86 -25.94 12.82
N PRO A 745 -36.21 -25.90 14.12
CA PRO A 745 -36.73 -24.69 14.76
C PRO A 745 -35.61 -23.72 15.13
N PHE A 746 -34.96 -23.13 14.13
CA PHE A 746 -34.01 -22.02 14.35
C PHE A 746 -34.73 -20.84 15.00
N THR A 747 -34.11 -20.25 16.01
CA THR A 747 -34.60 -19.06 16.70
C THR A 747 -34.16 -17.77 16.00
N ASP A 748 -33.10 -17.82 15.20
CA ASP A 748 -32.61 -16.71 14.38
C ASP A 748 -33.51 -16.47 13.14
N PRO A 749 -34.15 -15.30 12.99
CA PRO A 749 -35.02 -14.99 11.87
C PRO A 749 -34.27 -14.86 10.52
N MET A 750 -32.94 -14.76 10.52
CA MET A 750 -32.12 -14.75 9.31
C MET A 750 -31.83 -16.15 8.76
N MET A 751 -32.10 -17.20 9.53
CA MET A 751 -31.96 -18.57 9.07
C MET A 751 -33.09 -18.94 8.08
N PRO A 752 -32.77 -19.62 6.98
CA PRO A 752 -33.81 -20.17 6.10
C PRO A 752 -34.62 -21.25 6.83
N ASN A 753 -35.89 -21.41 6.43
CA ASN A 753 -36.73 -22.52 6.85
C ASN A 753 -36.20 -23.84 6.26
N LEU A 754 -35.22 -24.44 6.92
CA LEU A 754 -34.62 -25.72 6.53
C LEU A 754 -35.43 -26.88 7.10
N SER A 755 -35.76 -27.85 6.25
CA SER A 755 -36.26 -29.13 6.71
C SER A 755 -35.15 -29.94 7.41
N TYR A 756 -35.50 -30.81 8.35
CA TYR A 756 -34.54 -31.74 8.96
C TYR A 756 -33.86 -32.62 7.90
N GLY A 757 -34.58 -33.00 6.84
CA GLY A 757 -34.01 -33.70 5.70
C GLY A 757 -32.87 -32.93 5.04
N GLU A 758 -33.09 -31.67 4.67
CA GLU A 758 -32.06 -30.82 4.06
C GLU A 758 -30.90 -30.55 5.02
N PHE A 759 -31.20 -30.31 6.30
CA PHE A 759 -30.20 -30.07 7.33
C PHE A 759 -29.27 -31.28 7.50
N PHE A 760 -29.84 -32.47 7.66
CA PHE A 760 -29.04 -33.70 7.76
C PHE A 760 -28.38 -34.10 6.46
N GLN A 761 -28.92 -33.74 5.29
CA GLN A 761 -28.30 -34.11 4.02
C GLN A 761 -27.13 -33.20 3.65
N HIS A 762 -27.26 -31.88 3.88
CA HIS A 762 -26.41 -30.87 3.27
C HIS A 762 -25.71 -29.91 4.24
N TYR A 763 -26.04 -29.92 5.54
CA TYR A 763 -25.42 -29.00 6.52
C TYR A 763 -24.50 -29.71 7.50
N VAL A 764 -24.96 -30.78 8.16
CA VAL A 764 -24.18 -31.44 9.22
C VAL A 764 -23.39 -32.64 8.70
N ASP A 765 -22.24 -32.91 9.29
CA ASP A 765 -21.39 -34.05 8.95
C ASP A 765 -21.68 -35.23 9.88
N LEU A 766 -22.57 -36.14 9.43
CA LEU A 766 -22.97 -37.32 10.22
C LEU A 766 -21.83 -38.33 10.43
N GLU A 767 -20.79 -38.25 9.60
CA GLU A 767 -19.57 -39.07 9.68
C GLU A 767 -18.46 -38.40 10.51
N GLY A 768 -18.70 -37.16 10.97
CA GLY A 768 -17.82 -36.41 11.86
C GLY A 768 -18.03 -36.80 13.33
N ARG A 769 -17.40 -36.06 14.24
CA ARG A 769 -17.60 -36.20 15.70
C ARG A 769 -18.33 -34.99 16.24
N PHE A 770 -19.19 -35.19 17.24
CA PHE A 770 -19.83 -34.09 17.97
C PHE A 770 -18.80 -33.06 18.44
N LYS A 771 -19.13 -31.76 18.31
CA LYS A 771 -18.29 -30.64 18.77
C LYS A 771 -18.23 -30.60 20.30
N ASP A 772 -19.37 -30.84 20.93
CA ASP A 772 -19.57 -30.87 22.37
C ASP A 772 -20.67 -31.90 22.69
N LEU A 773 -20.67 -32.38 23.94
CA LEU A 773 -21.61 -33.35 24.49
C LEU A 773 -22.27 -32.83 25.77
N ALA A 774 -22.22 -31.52 26.03
CA ALA A 774 -22.83 -30.88 27.20
C ALA A 774 -24.34 -31.10 27.34
N TRP A 775 -25.03 -31.51 26.27
CA TRP A 775 -26.45 -31.90 26.28
C TRP A 775 -26.70 -33.31 26.86
N LEU A 776 -25.68 -34.16 27.03
CA LEU A 776 -25.85 -35.54 27.54
C LEU A 776 -26.52 -35.59 28.92
N PRO A 777 -26.13 -34.79 29.93
CA PRO A 777 -26.77 -34.84 31.26
C PRO A 777 -28.24 -34.40 31.26
N GLU A 778 -28.68 -33.68 30.22
CA GLU A 778 -30.08 -33.26 30.05
C GLU A 778 -30.92 -34.36 29.38
N ALA A 779 -30.30 -35.20 28.55
CA ALA A 779 -30.93 -36.36 27.92
C ALA A 779 -30.93 -37.62 28.80
N PHE A 780 -29.97 -37.75 29.73
CA PHE A 780 -29.75 -38.95 30.54
C PHE A 780 -29.52 -38.60 32.03
N PRO A 781 -30.23 -39.26 32.98
CA PRO A 781 -29.98 -39.09 34.42
C PRO A 781 -28.55 -39.46 34.83
N ALA A 782 -28.08 -38.89 35.95
CA ALA A 782 -26.73 -39.14 36.47
C ALA A 782 -26.52 -40.61 36.87
N GLY A 783 -25.58 -41.30 36.22
CA GLY A 783 -25.18 -42.68 36.54
C GLY A 783 -25.07 -43.64 35.35
N ASP A 784 -25.60 -43.26 34.18
CA ASP A 784 -25.52 -44.07 32.97
C ASP A 784 -24.13 -44.02 32.32
N ARG A 785 -23.68 -45.17 31.78
CA ARG A 785 -22.49 -45.22 30.91
C ARG A 785 -22.91 -44.97 29.47
N TRP A 786 -22.45 -43.87 28.89
CA TRP A 786 -22.73 -43.49 27.50
C TRP A 786 -21.60 -43.96 26.58
N ASP A 787 -21.92 -44.72 25.53
CA ASP A 787 -20.95 -44.98 24.46
C ASP A 787 -21.00 -43.86 23.43
N THR A 788 -20.19 -42.82 23.67
CA THR A 788 -20.07 -41.65 22.80
C THR A 788 -18.89 -41.77 21.83
N ASN A 789 -18.31 -42.97 21.70
CA ASN A 789 -17.13 -43.18 20.88
C ASN A 789 -17.55 -43.57 19.47
N GLY A 790 -17.59 -42.61 18.55
CA GLY A 790 -17.97 -42.88 17.17
C GLY A 790 -18.20 -41.62 16.35
N THR A 791 -18.75 -41.83 15.18
CA THR A 791 -19.35 -40.79 14.34
C THR A 791 -20.62 -40.24 14.98
N VAL A 792 -21.08 -39.07 14.54
CA VAL A 792 -22.37 -38.50 14.98
C VAL A 792 -23.49 -39.52 14.81
N LEU A 793 -23.56 -40.19 13.65
CA LEU A 793 -24.60 -41.18 13.38
C LEU A 793 -24.55 -42.37 14.36
N GLU A 794 -23.37 -42.94 14.61
CA GLU A 794 -23.20 -44.05 15.55
C GLU A 794 -23.59 -43.62 16.98
N VAL A 795 -23.18 -42.43 17.42
CA VAL A 795 -23.55 -41.91 18.74
C VAL A 795 -25.05 -41.69 18.87
N LEU A 796 -25.71 -41.19 17.82
CA LEU A 796 -27.18 -41.06 17.81
C LEU A 796 -27.86 -42.43 17.94
N GLU A 797 -27.35 -43.46 17.28
CA GLU A 797 -27.93 -44.82 17.29
C GLU A 797 -27.65 -45.59 18.58
N HIS A 798 -26.49 -45.36 19.23
CA HIS A 798 -26.15 -45.95 20.53
C HIS A 798 -26.96 -45.37 21.70
N LEU A 799 -27.67 -44.26 21.47
CA LEU A 799 -28.39 -43.49 22.48
C LEU A 799 -29.91 -43.49 22.21
N PRO A 800 -30.62 -44.62 22.39
CA PRO A 800 -32.03 -44.76 22.01
C PRO A 800 -32.99 -43.81 22.74
N ALA A 801 -32.61 -43.25 23.90
CA ALA A 801 -33.42 -42.24 24.59
C ALA A 801 -33.58 -40.94 23.78
N LEU A 802 -32.69 -40.67 22.82
CA LEU A 802 -32.79 -39.53 21.90
C LEU A 802 -34.06 -39.56 21.02
N GLN A 803 -34.73 -40.70 20.91
CA GLN A 803 -35.99 -40.81 20.19
C GLN A 803 -37.16 -40.09 20.88
N GLN A 804 -37.08 -39.83 22.18
CA GLN A 804 -38.18 -39.28 22.99
C GLN A 804 -37.86 -37.91 23.62
N ILE A 805 -36.86 -37.19 23.09
CA ILE A 805 -36.44 -35.89 23.62
C ILE A 805 -37.37 -34.74 23.22
N THR A 806 -37.34 -33.67 24.02
CA THR A 806 -38.05 -32.41 23.75
C THR A 806 -37.51 -31.71 22.50
N GLY A 807 -38.32 -30.80 21.93
CA GLY A 807 -37.91 -29.98 20.79
C GLY A 807 -36.61 -29.20 21.04
N ASP A 808 -36.53 -28.55 22.21
CA ASP A 808 -35.39 -27.72 22.59
C ASP A 808 -34.10 -28.54 22.74
N LEU A 809 -34.18 -29.71 23.37
CA LEU A 809 -33.02 -30.60 23.51
C LEU A 809 -32.57 -31.17 22.15
N ARG A 810 -33.52 -31.51 21.27
CA ARG A 810 -33.21 -31.93 19.90
C ARG A 810 -32.45 -30.85 19.15
N MET A 811 -32.83 -29.59 19.32
CA MET A 811 -32.15 -28.46 18.70
C MET A 811 -30.70 -28.30 19.22
N LYS A 812 -30.49 -28.40 20.54
CA LYS A 812 -29.13 -28.40 21.12
C LYS A 812 -28.25 -29.50 20.53
N VAL A 813 -28.77 -30.73 20.45
CA VAL A 813 -28.06 -31.87 19.84
C VAL A 813 -27.70 -31.57 18.37
N CYS A 814 -28.62 -31.02 17.58
CA CYS A 814 -28.38 -30.64 16.18
C CYS A 814 -27.30 -29.57 16.04
N LEU A 815 -27.32 -28.56 16.90
CA LEU A 815 -26.38 -27.45 16.87
C LEU A 815 -24.95 -27.86 17.28
N ASP A 816 -24.79 -28.94 18.05
CA ASP A 816 -23.49 -29.49 18.42
C ASP A 816 -22.92 -30.50 17.40
N MET A 817 -23.66 -30.81 16.33
CA MET A 817 -23.13 -31.59 15.21
C MET A 817 -22.16 -30.76 14.37
N PRO A 818 -21.00 -31.32 13.96
CA PRO A 818 -20.08 -30.66 13.06
C PRO A 818 -20.77 -30.36 11.72
N LEU A 819 -20.38 -29.27 11.07
CA LEU A 819 -20.89 -28.89 9.75
C LEU A 819 -20.03 -29.52 8.65
N LEU A 820 -20.65 -29.85 7.52
CA LEU A 820 -19.97 -30.35 6.32
C LEU A 820 -18.95 -29.31 5.85
N ARG A 821 -17.77 -29.78 5.46
CA ARG A 821 -16.70 -28.89 4.98
C ARG A 821 -16.38 -29.19 3.53
N PRO A 822 -16.32 -28.17 2.66
CA PRO A 822 -15.87 -28.37 1.29
C PRO A 822 -14.38 -28.71 1.28
N ARG A 823 -13.96 -29.49 0.28
CA ARG A 823 -12.55 -29.80 0.04
C ARG A 823 -12.14 -29.25 -1.32
N SER A 824 -11.02 -28.52 -1.35
CA SER A 824 -10.41 -28.03 -2.58
C SER A 824 -9.64 -29.14 -3.29
N PHE A 825 -9.83 -29.24 -4.61
CA PHE A 825 -9.09 -30.11 -5.49
C PHE A 825 -8.62 -29.34 -6.72
N SER A 826 -7.40 -29.62 -7.17
CA SER A 826 -6.89 -29.08 -8.42
C SER A 826 -7.60 -29.67 -9.63
N VAL A 827 -7.92 -28.80 -10.58
CA VAL A 827 -8.44 -29.22 -11.87
C VAL A 827 -7.36 -29.97 -12.64
N ALA A 828 -7.72 -31.12 -13.22
CA ALA A 828 -6.81 -31.97 -13.97
C ALA A 828 -6.96 -31.83 -15.49
N SER A 829 -7.98 -31.11 -15.98
CA SER A 829 -8.31 -30.98 -17.40
C SER A 829 -8.32 -29.54 -17.91
N SER A 830 -8.34 -29.35 -19.22
CA SER A 830 -8.70 -28.08 -19.86
C SER A 830 -10.07 -28.20 -20.52
N ALA A 831 -10.98 -27.24 -20.30
CA ALA A 831 -12.31 -27.23 -20.92
C ALA A 831 -12.23 -27.24 -22.46
N ARG A 832 -11.15 -26.67 -23.03
CA ARG A 832 -10.91 -26.72 -24.48
C ARG A 832 -10.59 -28.13 -24.98
N TYR A 833 -10.03 -28.97 -24.12
CA TYR A 833 -9.61 -30.32 -24.45
C TYR A 833 -10.73 -31.35 -24.21
N VAL A 834 -11.41 -31.27 -23.05
CA VAL A 834 -12.45 -32.25 -22.66
C VAL A 834 -13.87 -31.83 -23.01
N GLY A 835 -14.08 -30.56 -23.38
CA GLY A 835 -15.39 -29.98 -23.68
C GLY A 835 -15.83 -28.93 -22.66
N THR A 836 -16.58 -27.92 -23.12
CA THR A 836 -17.12 -26.85 -22.28
C THR A 836 -17.99 -27.40 -21.16
N GLY A 837 -17.78 -26.91 -19.93
CA GLY A 837 -18.48 -27.38 -18.74
C GLY A 837 -18.01 -28.73 -18.20
N ILE A 838 -17.14 -29.46 -18.90
CA ILE A 838 -16.62 -30.76 -18.43
C ILE A 838 -15.31 -30.56 -17.68
N VAL A 839 -15.22 -31.12 -16.47
CA VAL A 839 -14.00 -31.07 -15.65
C VAL A 839 -13.59 -32.44 -15.17
N GLU A 840 -12.28 -32.71 -15.17
CA GLU A 840 -11.68 -33.89 -14.58
C GLU A 840 -10.89 -33.51 -13.33
N ILE A 841 -11.00 -34.33 -12.27
CA ILE A 841 -10.33 -34.10 -10.99
C ILE A 841 -9.64 -35.39 -10.54
N MET A 842 -8.36 -35.27 -10.16
CA MET A 842 -7.57 -36.37 -9.59
C MET A 842 -7.66 -36.35 -8.06
N ILE A 843 -8.19 -37.43 -7.48
CA ILE A 843 -8.40 -37.55 -6.03
C ILE A 843 -7.61 -38.74 -5.49
N ARG A 844 -6.76 -38.49 -4.51
CA ARG A 844 -6.05 -39.56 -3.81
C ARG A 844 -6.98 -40.22 -2.79
N LEU A 845 -7.10 -41.55 -2.84
CA LEU A 845 -7.86 -42.32 -1.85
C LEU A 845 -7.15 -42.35 -0.50
N HIS A 846 -7.79 -41.81 0.53
CA HIS A 846 -7.40 -41.97 1.93
C HIS A 846 -8.41 -42.86 2.65
N LYS A 847 -7.97 -44.03 3.13
CA LYS A 847 -8.84 -44.97 3.86
C LYS A 847 -9.48 -44.28 5.07
N GLY A 848 -10.80 -44.40 5.20
CA GLY A 848 -11.61 -43.71 6.22
C GLY A 848 -11.83 -42.22 5.97
N GLY A 849 -11.28 -41.64 4.90
CA GLY A 849 -11.42 -40.22 4.57
C GLY A 849 -12.84 -39.86 4.17
N ARG A 850 -13.37 -38.76 4.74
CA ARG A 850 -14.77 -38.32 4.54
C ARG A 850 -15.13 -38.13 3.07
N PHE A 851 -14.28 -37.45 2.30
CA PHE A 851 -14.52 -37.20 0.88
C PHE A 851 -14.00 -38.35 0.03
N SER A 852 -12.69 -38.64 0.11
CA SER A 852 -12.01 -39.52 -0.83
C SER A 852 -12.45 -40.98 -0.76
N ASP A 853 -12.90 -41.47 0.39
CA ASP A 853 -13.27 -42.88 0.57
C ASP A 853 -14.77 -43.03 0.78
N LYS A 854 -15.31 -42.47 1.88
CA LYS A 854 -16.73 -42.62 2.23
C LYS A 854 -17.67 -42.00 1.20
N PHE A 855 -17.51 -40.70 0.92
CA PHE A 855 -18.39 -39.99 -0.01
C PHE A 855 -18.25 -40.49 -1.44
N LEU A 856 -17.02 -40.60 -1.96
CA LEU A 856 -16.82 -41.08 -3.32
C LEU A 856 -17.35 -42.51 -3.51
N SER A 857 -17.29 -43.39 -2.52
CA SER A 857 -17.86 -44.74 -2.62
C SER A 857 -19.38 -44.76 -2.63
N ALA A 858 -20.02 -43.77 -2.00
CA ALA A 858 -21.47 -43.68 -1.87
C ALA A 858 -22.17 -43.10 -3.11
N ILE A 859 -21.44 -42.42 -3.99
CA ILE A 859 -22.01 -41.76 -5.17
C ILE A 859 -21.72 -42.53 -6.47
N ALA A 860 -22.68 -42.46 -7.40
CA ALA A 860 -22.66 -43.08 -8.71
C ALA A 860 -22.77 -42.03 -9.85
N PRO A 861 -22.36 -42.38 -11.08
CA PRO A 861 -22.64 -41.54 -12.25
C PRO A 861 -24.12 -41.15 -12.34
N GLY A 862 -24.39 -39.85 -12.52
CA GLY A 862 -25.72 -39.25 -12.48
C GLY A 862 -25.98 -38.43 -11.21
N ASP A 863 -25.28 -38.70 -10.12
CA ASP A 863 -25.46 -37.98 -8.86
C ASP A 863 -24.96 -36.54 -8.93
N SER A 864 -25.61 -35.67 -8.15
CA SER A 864 -25.27 -34.25 -8.07
C SER A 864 -24.22 -33.99 -6.99
N ILE A 865 -23.23 -33.14 -7.30
CA ILE A 865 -22.20 -32.70 -6.36
C ILE A 865 -22.18 -31.18 -6.34
N ARG A 866 -22.24 -30.58 -5.15
CA ARG A 866 -22.11 -29.13 -5.00
C ARG A 866 -20.65 -28.71 -5.15
N TYR A 867 -20.41 -27.68 -5.95
CA TYR A 867 -19.06 -27.16 -6.21
C TYR A 867 -19.00 -25.63 -6.22
N ALA A 868 -17.82 -25.07 -5.96
CA ALA A 868 -17.55 -23.65 -6.14
C ALA A 868 -16.14 -23.45 -6.74
N PRO A 869 -15.97 -22.58 -7.75
CA PRO A 869 -14.66 -22.24 -8.29
C PRO A 869 -13.84 -21.41 -7.30
N VAL A 870 -12.52 -21.62 -7.28
CA VAL A 870 -11.59 -20.79 -6.50
C VAL A 870 -11.02 -19.71 -7.40
N THR A 871 -11.29 -18.44 -7.10
CA THR A 871 -11.02 -17.28 -7.97
C THR A 871 -9.56 -16.82 -7.98
N ILE A 872 -8.77 -17.15 -6.96
CA ILE A 872 -7.35 -16.80 -6.86
C ILE A 872 -6.56 -18.03 -6.43
N VAL A 873 -5.64 -18.48 -7.28
CA VAL A 873 -4.85 -19.70 -7.06
C VAL A 873 -3.37 -19.41 -7.31
N PRO A 874 -2.45 -19.90 -6.44
CA PRO A 874 -1.02 -19.84 -6.71
C PRO A 874 -0.71 -20.46 -8.09
N GLY A 875 0.04 -19.76 -8.94
CA GLY A 875 0.49 -20.31 -10.22
C GLY A 875 -0.41 -20.06 -11.42
N GLN A 876 -1.56 -19.38 -11.28
CA GLN A 876 -2.36 -18.95 -12.44
C GLN A 876 -1.55 -18.10 -13.44
N ASP A 877 -0.63 -17.27 -12.94
CA ASP A 877 0.30 -16.47 -13.76
C ASP A 877 1.23 -17.32 -14.65
N LEU A 878 1.46 -18.59 -14.27
CA LEU A 878 2.32 -19.52 -15.02
C LEU A 878 1.72 -19.91 -16.37
N ILE A 879 0.39 -19.85 -16.53
CA ILE A 879 -0.32 -20.20 -17.77
C ILE A 879 0.09 -19.24 -18.90
N SER A 880 0.17 -17.95 -18.59
CA SER A 880 0.55 -16.88 -19.53
C SER A 880 2.06 -16.61 -19.60
N SER A 881 2.85 -17.30 -18.79
CA SER A 881 4.29 -17.06 -18.69
C SER A 881 5.00 -17.43 -20.00
N GLN A 882 5.82 -16.50 -20.51
CA GLN A 882 6.73 -16.74 -21.65
C GLN A 882 8.08 -17.31 -21.21
N LYS A 883 8.22 -17.66 -19.92
CA LYS A 883 9.47 -18.14 -19.33
C LYS A 883 9.47 -19.67 -19.23
N HIS A 884 10.66 -20.25 -19.13
CA HIS A 884 10.83 -21.68 -18.90
C HIS A 884 10.12 -22.11 -17.62
N LEU A 885 9.33 -23.19 -17.67
CA LEU A 885 8.66 -23.74 -16.50
C LEU A 885 9.29 -25.09 -16.15
N ILE A 886 9.73 -25.23 -14.90
CA ILE A 886 10.09 -26.52 -14.31
C ILE A 886 8.98 -26.96 -13.37
N ALA A 887 8.23 -27.98 -13.75
CA ALA A 887 7.16 -28.55 -12.96
C ALA A 887 7.65 -29.80 -12.22
N ILE A 888 7.61 -29.76 -10.89
CA ILE A 888 8.01 -30.85 -10.00
C ILE A 888 6.79 -31.27 -9.21
N CYS A 889 6.29 -32.48 -9.45
CA CYS A 889 5.02 -32.91 -8.87
C CYS A 889 5.01 -34.37 -8.45
N THR A 890 4.13 -34.72 -7.50
CA THR A 890 3.90 -36.11 -7.09
C THR A 890 2.43 -36.45 -6.97
N GLY A 891 2.04 -37.62 -7.47
CA GLY A 891 0.66 -38.12 -7.42
C GLY A 891 -0.33 -37.13 -8.03
N THR A 892 -1.36 -36.77 -7.26
CA THR A 892 -2.40 -35.81 -7.66
C THR A 892 -1.87 -34.40 -7.89
N GLY A 893 -0.66 -34.06 -7.42
CA GLY A 893 -0.02 -32.78 -7.70
C GLY A 893 0.30 -32.53 -9.17
N PHE A 894 0.17 -33.56 -10.02
CA PHE A 894 0.28 -33.44 -11.47
C PHE A 894 -0.98 -32.84 -12.12
N ALA A 895 -2.13 -32.79 -11.43
CA ALA A 895 -3.39 -32.32 -12.01
C ALA A 895 -3.28 -30.91 -12.65
N PRO A 896 -2.73 -29.88 -11.97
CA PRO A 896 -2.51 -28.57 -12.59
C PRO A 896 -1.65 -28.64 -13.86
N VAL A 897 -0.56 -29.39 -13.82
CA VAL A 897 0.35 -29.55 -14.96
C VAL A 897 -0.35 -30.26 -16.13
N ARG A 898 -1.19 -31.27 -15.84
CA ARG A 898 -2.00 -31.96 -16.84
C ARG A 898 -2.98 -31.01 -17.53
N SER A 899 -3.68 -30.16 -16.78
CA SER A 899 -4.59 -29.16 -17.37
C SER A 899 -3.87 -28.19 -18.31
N LEU A 900 -2.69 -27.70 -17.91
CA LEU A 900 -1.85 -26.82 -18.73
C LEU A 900 -1.37 -27.51 -20.01
N LEU A 901 -0.93 -28.77 -19.92
CA LEU A 901 -0.52 -29.55 -21.08
C LEU A 901 -1.69 -29.78 -22.05
N GLN A 902 -2.86 -30.16 -21.53
CA GLN A 902 -4.06 -30.35 -22.36
C GLN A 902 -4.43 -29.08 -23.14
N GLN A 903 -4.40 -27.92 -22.49
CA GLN A 903 -4.66 -26.65 -23.15
C GLN A 903 -3.68 -26.40 -24.29
N LYS A 904 -2.37 -26.58 -24.06
CA LYS A 904 -1.33 -26.40 -25.08
C LYS A 904 -1.47 -27.41 -26.23
N ILE A 905 -1.77 -28.66 -25.93
CA ILE A 905 -2.02 -29.70 -26.96
C ILE A 905 -3.22 -29.31 -27.83
N GLN A 906 -4.31 -28.83 -27.22
CA GLN A 906 -5.51 -28.49 -27.95
C GLN A 906 -5.30 -27.32 -28.91
N VAL A 907 -4.60 -26.27 -28.48
CA VAL A 907 -4.24 -25.14 -29.34
C VAL A 907 -3.47 -25.60 -30.59
N LEU A 908 -2.53 -26.54 -30.44
CA LEU A 908 -1.80 -27.11 -31.57
C LEU A 908 -2.66 -27.96 -32.50
N LYS A 909 -3.57 -28.78 -31.93
CA LYS A 909 -4.52 -29.57 -32.72
C LYS A 909 -5.41 -28.66 -33.57
N GLU A 910 -5.93 -27.59 -32.98
CA GLU A 910 -6.76 -26.60 -33.67
C GLU A 910 -5.99 -25.90 -34.80
N ALA A 911 -4.76 -25.44 -34.53
CA ALA A 911 -3.93 -24.82 -35.57
C ALA A 911 -3.64 -25.77 -36.74
N LYS A 912 -3.29 -27.03 -36.44
CA LYS A 912 -3.04 -28.06 -37.45
C LYS A 912 -4.30 -28.35 -38.28
N SER A 913 -5.48 -28.39 -37.65
CA SER A 913 -6.76 -28.57 -38.35
C SER A 913 -7.10 -27.42 -39.31
N GLN A 914 -6.59 -26.22 -39.03
CA GLN A 914 -6.74 -25.03 -39.88
C GLN A 914 -5.63 -24.90 -40.92
N GLY A 915 -4.74 -25.89 -41.06
CA GLY A 915 -3.60 -25.85 -41.98
C GLY A 915 -2.53 -24.81 -41.60
N LYS A 916 -2.55 -24.31 -40.35
CA LYS A 916 -1.57 -23.32 -39.86
C LYS A 916 -0.45 -24.05 -39.13
N GLU A 917 0.77 -23.70 -39.46
CA GLU A 917 1.92 -24.06 -38.64
C GLU A 917 1.96 -23.12 -37.43
N PHE A 918 1.75 -23.67 -36.24
CA PHE A 918 1.74 -22.89 -35.00
C PHE A 918 2.89 -23.34 -34.11
N VAL A 919 3.72 -22.37 -33.73
CA VAL A 919 4.82 -22.56 -32.79
C VAL A 919 4.51 -21.72 -31.56
N PHE A 920 4.53 -22.34 -30.39
CA PHE A 920 4.41 -21.59 -29.14
C PHE A 920 5.60 -20.63 -28.99
N GLN A 921 5.30 -19.38 -28.65
CA GLN A 921 6.34 -18.40 -28.31
C GLN A 921 6.99 -18.70 -26.94
N SER A 922 6.32 -19.50 -26.10
CA SER A 922 6.84 -19.94 -24.80
C SER A 922 7.76 -21.17 -24.97
N PRO A 923 8.86 -21.26 -24.20
CA PRO A 923 9.71 -22.46 -24.20
C PRO A 923 8.94 -23.71 -23.71
N PRO A 924 9.40 -24.91 -24.10
CA PRO A 924 8.85 -26.18 -23.62
C PRO A 924 9.00 -26.33 -22.10
N ILE A 925 8.20 -27.22 -21.50
CA ILE A 925 8.13 -27.42 -20.05
C ILE A 925 9.07 -28.57 -19.65
N SER A 926 9.84 -28.38 -18.58
CA SER A 926 10.61 -29.46 -17.95
C SER A 926 9.79 -30.09 -16.83
N ILE A 927 9.57 -31.40 -16.86
CA ILE A 927 8.66 -32.12 -15.96
C ILE A 927 9.41 -33.20 -15.19
N PHE A 928 9.28 -33.16 -13.87
CA PHE A 928 9.66 -34.21 -12.93
C PHE A 928 8.40 -34.68 -12.21
N VAL A 929 7.94 -35.89 -12.51
CA VAL A 929 6.68 -36.40 -11.96
C VAL A 929 6.88 -37.75 -11.29
N GLY A 930 6.48 -37.83 -10.02
CA GLY A 930 6.54 -39.04 -9.22
C GLY A 930 5.18 -39.66 -9.01
N PHE A 931 5.05 -40.96 -9.21
CA PHE A 931 3.76 -41.66 -9.08
C PHE A 931 3.94 -43.10 -8.58
N LYS A 932 2.83 -43.74 -8.17
CA LYS A 932 2.83 -45.17 -7.88
C LYS A 932 2.67 -45.94 -9.19
N THR A 933 3.32 -47.09 -9.30
CA THR A 933 3.36 -47.88 -10.55
C THR A 933 1.96 -48.21 -11.10
N HIS A 934 0.97 -48.41 -10.23
CA HIS A 934 -0.40 -48.69 -10.66
C HIS A 934 -1.17 -47.45 -11.16
N ASP A 935 -0.70 -46.23 -10.89
CA ASP A 935 -1.33 -44.99 -11.37
C ASP A 935 -0.74 -44.52 -12.72
N GLU A 936 0.25 -45.23 -13.28
CA GLU A 936 1.04 -44.81 -14.46
C GLU A 936 0.18 -44.39 -15.66
N ALA A 937 -0.91 -45.12 -15.92
CA ALA A 937 -1.82 -44.84 -17.03
C ALA A 937 -2.44 -43.43 -16.97
N LEU A 938 -2.62 -42.83 -15.77
CA LEU A 938 -3.20 -41.49 -15.60
C LEU A 938 -2.27 -40.37 -16.10
N PHE A 939 -0.98 -40.67 -16.23
CA PHE A 939 0.06 -39.71 -16.64
C PHE A 939 0.44 -39.93 -18.11
N GLU A 940 0.50 -41.18 -18.55
CA GLU A 940 1.10 -41.60 -19.82
C GLU A 940 0.48 -40.91 -21.05
N GLU A 941 -0.85 -40.89 -21.14
CA GLU A 941 -1.54 -40.38 -22.34
C GLU A 941 -1.23 -38.90 -22.61
N THR A 942 -1.28 -38.07 -21.55
CA THR A 942 -1.04 -36.62 -21.68
C THR A 942 0.43 -36.33 -21.90
N LEU A 943 1.33 -37.03 -21.18
CA LEU A 943 2.79 -36.83 -21.33
C LEU A 943 3.28 -37.26 -22.72
N ALA A 944 2.90 -38.46 -23.18
CA ALA A 944 3.30 -38.94 -24.51
C ALA A 944 2.75 -38.07 -25.64
N THR A 945 1.54 -37.51 -25.47
CA THR A 945 1.00 -36.56 -26.45
C THR A 945 1.74 -35.24 -26.42
N ALA A 946 2.05 -34.69 -25.24
CA ALA A 946 2.82 -33.46 -25.11
C ALA A 946 4.24 -33.60 -25.69
N GLU A 947 4.91 -34.74 -25.49
CA GLU A 947 6.21 -35.03 -26.12
C GLU A 947 6.14 -35.07 -27.64
N ARG A 948 5.12 -35.74 -28.22
CA ARG A 948 4.93 -35.77 -29.69
C ARG A 948 4.74 -34.38 -30.30
N TYR A 949 4.19 -33.44 -29.54
CA TYR A 949 4.02 -32.05 -29.96
C TYR A 949 5.19 -31.14 -29.58
N GLY A 950 6.28 -31.67 -29.01
CA GLY A 950 7.46 -30.90 -28.62
C GLY A 950 7.22 -29.94 -27.45
N LEU A 951 6.21 -30.19 -26.62
CA LEU A 951 5.86 -29.33 -25.48
C LEU A 951 6.73 -29.60 -24.24
N ILE A 952 7.51 -30.68 -24.25
CA ILE A 952 8.33 -31.12 -23.13
C ILE A 952 9.77 -31.27 -23.63
N ASP A 953 10.72 -30.69 -22.90
CA ASP A 953 12.15 -30.78 -23.22
C ASP A 953 12.95 -31.66 -22.26
N MET A 954 12.46 -31.81 -21.03
CA MET A 954 12.98 -32.74 -20.03
C MET A 954 11.81 -33.46 -19.41
N LEU A 955 11.80 -34.79 -19.50
CA LEU A 955 10.78 -35.61 -18.87
C LEU A 955 11.39 -36.68 -17.97
N PHE A 956 11.11 -36.59 -16.67
CA PHE A 956 11.51 -37.58 -15.69
C PHE A 956 10.27 -38.18 -15.03
N ARG A 957 9.95 -39.41 -15.46
CA ARG A 957 8.88 -40.23 -14.90
C ARG A 957 9.49 -41.09 -13.79
N VAL A 958 9.02 -40.91 -12.56
CA VAL A 958 9.61 -41.56 -11.38
C VAL A 958 8.58 -42.47 -10.71
N PRO A 959 8.40 -43.71 -11.19
CA PRO A 959 7.54 -44.68 -10.54
C PRO A 959 8.12 -45.12 -9.20
N SER A 960 7.25 -45.64 -8.34
CA SER A 960 7.66 -46.26 -7.08
C SER A 960 8.65 -47.41 -7.33
N ASN A 961 9.83 -47.30 -6.72
CA ASN A 961 10.95 -48.21 -6.94
C ASN A 961 11.56 -48.68 -5.61
N LYS A 962 12.22 -49.84 -5.64
CA LYS A 962 12.84 -50.48 -4.47
C LYS A 962 13.99 -49.65 -3.88
N GLN A 963 14.69 -48.89 -4.72
CA GLN A 963 15.82 -48.04 -4.35
C GLN A 963 15.39 -46.78 -3.59
N LYS A 964 14.07 -46.53 -3.46
CA LYS A 964 13.50 -45.31 -2.89
C LYS A 964 13.99 -44.01 -3.55
N LYS A 965 14.45 -44.08 -4.81
CA LYS A 965 14.81 -42.89 -5.58
C LYS A 965 13.54 -42.10 -5.89
N ARG A 966 13.50 -40.83 -5.47
CA ARG A 966 12.35 -39.90 -5.59
C ARG A 966 12.65 -38.76 -6.55
N VAL A 967 11.62 -38.00 -6.94
CA VAL A 967 11.73 -36.87 -7.91
C VAL A 967 12.84 -35.89 -7.56
N GLN A 968 13.03 -35.57 -6.29
CA GLN A 968 14.06 -34.62 -5.84
C GLN A 968 15.49 -35.10 -6.11
N HIS A 969 15.73 -36.41 -6.19
CA HIS A 969 17.03 -36.97 -6.57
C HIS A 969 17.30 -36.79 -8.08
N TYR A 970 16.27 -36.91 -8.91
CA TYR A 970 16.41 -36.67 -10.35
C TYR A 970 16.62 -35.20 -10.67
N VAL A 971 16.00 -34.30 -9.89
CA VAL A 971 16.26 -32.85 -9.99
C VAL A 971 17.73 -32.55 -9.66
N GLU A 972 18.26 -33.17 -8.60
CA GLU A 972 19.65 -33.04 -8.18
C GLU A 972 20.64 -33.64 -9.19
N ASP A 973 20.36 -34.85 -9.71
CA ASP A 973 21.16 -35.49 -10.77
C ASP A 973 21.26 -34.60 -12.04
N ASN A 974 20.30 -33.71 -12.24
CA ASN A 974 20.23 -32.79 -13.39
C ASN A 974 20.48 -31.33 -12.98
N LYS A 975 21.21 -31.11 -11.88
CA LYS A 975 21.44 -29.78 -11.29
C LYS A 975 21.89 -28.72 -12.29
N GLU A 976 22.82 -29.02 -13.18
CA GLU A 976 23.33 -28.03 -14.14
C GLU A 976 22.26 -27.50 -15.09
N SER A 977 21.42 -28.40 -15.63
CA SER A 977 20.32 -28.04 -16.53
C SER A 977 19.21 -27.29 -15.77
N VAL A 978 18.88 -27.76 -14.56
CA VAL A 978 17.90 -27.09 -13.68
C VAL A 978 18.38 -25.67 -13.35
N LEU A 979 19.61 -25.50 -12.86
CA LEU A 979 20.18 -24.19 -12.53
C LEU A 979 20.22 -23.25 -13.73
N THR A 980 20.53 -23.76 -14.92
CA THR A 980 20.55 -22.96 -16.16
C THR A 980 19.15 -22.42 -16.47
N LYS A 981 18.13 -23.28 -16.40
CA LYS A 981 16.74 -22.93 -16.75
C LYS A 981 16.07 -22.02 -15.74
N ILE A 982 16.39 -22.14 -14.45
CA ILE A 982 15.76 -21.32 -13.39
C ILE A 982 16.33 -19.91 -13.27
N ARG A 983 17.42 -19.58 -13.99
CA ARG A 983 17.96 -18.21 -14.03
C ARG A 983 16.87 -17.22 -14.42
N ASP A 984 16.18 -17.51 -15.53
CA ASP A 984 15.05 -16.71 -16.03
C ASP A 984 13.71 -17.44 -15.97
N GLY A 985 13.70 -18.74 -15.67
CA GLY A 985 12.51 -19.58 -15.56
C GLY A 985 11.76 -19.48 -14.22
N SER A 986 10.65 -20.21 -14.16
CA SER A 986 9.82 -20.41 -12.97
C SER A 986 9.82 -21.88 -12.55
N ILE A 987 9.65 -22.13 -11.26
CA ILE A 987 9.52 -23.46 -10.68
C ILE A 987 8.12 -23.59 -10.08
N TYR A 988 7.45 -24.68 -10.41
CA TYR A 988 6.19 -25.08 -9.81
C TYR A 988 6.40 -26.40 -9.06
N VAL A 989 6.16 -26.43 -7.75
CA VAL A 989 6.32 -27.62 -6.89
C VAL A 989 4.99 -27.99 -6.26
N CYS A 990 4.51 -29.21 -6.50
CA CYS A 990 3.19 -29.64 -6.01
C CYS A 990 3.18 -31.07 -5.47
N GLY A 991 2.73 -31.24 -4.22
CA GLY A 991 2.55 -32.57 -3.63
C GLY A 991 2.42 -32.56 -2.12
N ALA A 992 2.77 -33.69 -1.49
CA ALA A 992 2.71 -33.80 -0.04
C ALA A 992 3.70 -32.84 0.65
N LYS A 993 3.31 -32.28 1.81
CA LYS A 993 4.10 -31.30 2.59
C LYS A 993 5.57 -31.69 2.75
N ALA A 994 5.84 -32.96 3.06
CA ALA A 994 7.20 -33.46 3.23
C ALA A 994 8.03 -33.37 1.94
N MET A 995 7.43 -33.68 0.77
CA MET A 995 8.10 -33.61 -0.53
C MET A 995 8.39 -32.16 -0.93
N VAL A 996 7.41 -31.27 -0.75
CA VAL A 996 7.57 -29.84 -1.08
C VAL A 996 8.68 -29.21 -0.22
N ASN A 997 8.69 -29.49 1.08
CA ASN A 997 9.73 -28.99 1.99
C ASN A 997 11.12 -29.54 1.66
N ASP A 998 11.23 -30.84 1.39
CA ASP A 998 12.49 -31.49 0.97
C ASP A 998 12.99 -30.89 -0.35
N MET A 999 12.11 -30.69 -1.33
CA MET A 999 12.46 -30.07 -2.60
C MET A 999 12.92 -28.62 -2.42
N ALA A 1000 12.26 -27.84 -1.55
CA ALA A 1000 12.67 -26.48 -1.25
C ALA A 1000 14.07 -26.44 -0.61
N ALA A 1001 14.38 -27.36 0.30
CA ALA A 1001 15.71 -27.49 0.89
C ALA A 1001 16.76 -27.82 -0.17
N LYS A 1002 16.52 -28.84 -0.99
CA LYS A 1002 17.45 -29.23 -2.07
C LYS A 1002 17.68 -28.10 -3.08
N LEU A 1003 16.64 -27.39 -3.50
CA LEU A 1003 16.79 -26.24 -4.40
C LEU A 1003 17.59 -25.11 -3.74
N SER A 1004 17.37 -24.89 -2.44
CA SER A 1004 18.12 -23.88 -1.68
C SER A 1004 19.61 -24.21 -1.62
N ASP A 1005 19.95 -25.48 -1.40
CA ASP A 1005 21.32 -25.98 -1.44
C ASP A 1005 21.93 -25.86 -2.85
N MET A 1006 21.13 -26.09 -3.89
CA MET A 1006 21.58 -25.97 -5.28
C MET A 1006 21.92 -24.52 -5.67
N ILE A 1007 21.13 -23.54 -5.20
CA ILE A 1007 21.30 -22.11 -5.56
C ILE A 1007 22.20 -21.34 -4.59
N GLY A 1008 22.46 -21.85 -3.38
CA GLY A 1008 23.27 -21.19 -2.35
C GLY A 1008 22.51 -20.16 -1.50
N GLY A 1009 21.21 -20.37 -1.25
CA GLY A 1009 20.36 -19.47 -0.46
C GLY A 1009 18.90 -19.95 -0.42
N ASP A 1010 18.03 -19.34 0.38
CA ASP A 1010 16.62 -19.75 0.45
C ASP A 1010 15.93 -19.56 -0.92
N VAL A 1011 15.44 -20.67 -1.51
CA VAL A 1011 14.77 -20.67 -2.82
C VAL A 1011 13.52 -19.79 -2.84
N ARG A 1012 12.77 -19.71 -1.74
CA ARG A 1012 11.55 -18.90 -1.65
C ARG A 1012 11.86 -17.42 -1.76
N GLN A 1013 12.97 -17.01 -1.14
CA GLN A 1013 13.44 -15.62 -1.20
C GLN A 1013 14.11 -15.32 -2.55
N SER A 1014 14.96 -16.23 -3.03
CA SER A 1014 15.80 -16.01 -4.22
C SER A 1014 15.00 -15.94 -5.52
N LEU A 1015 13.95 -16.75 -5.64
CA LEU A 1015 13.10 -16.78 -6.84
C LEU A 1015 11.83 -15.92 -6.68
N GLY A 1016 11.42 -15.61 -5.45
CA GLY A 1016 10.22 -14.82 -5.16
C GLY A 1016 8.99 -15.39 -5.86
N ARG A 1017 8.27 -14.56 -6.61
CA ARG A 1017 7.07 -14.96 -7.38
C ARG A 1017 7.32 -16.04 -8.45
N ARG A 1018 8.58 -16.31 -8.82
CA ARG A 1018 8.93 -17.37 -9.78
C ARG A 1018 8.99 -18.75 -9.15
N TYR A 1019 8.90 -18.85 -7.83
CA TYR A 1019 8.76 -20.12 -7.12
C TYR A 1019 7.34 -20.24 -6.58
N VAL A 1020 6.59 -21.19 -7.12
CA VAL A 1020 5.22 -21.48 -6.73
C VAL A 1020 5.19 -22.85 -6.08
N GLU A 1021 4.66 -22.95 -4.86
CA GLU A 1021 4.48 -24.21 -4.15
C GLU A 1021 3.02 -24.44 -3.74
N GLU A 1022 2.55 -25.67 -3.90
CA GLU A 1022 1.22 -26.10 -3.46
C GLU A 1022 1.32 -27.40 -2.66
N ILE A 1023 0.62 -27.43 -1.52
CA ILE A 1023 0.61 -28.54 -0.57
C ILE A 1023 -0.82 -29.04 -0.41
N PHE A 1024 -1.02 -30.35 -0.60
CA PHE A 1024 -2.34 -31.01 -0.52
C PHE A 1024 -2.44 -32.07 0.59
#